data_AF-A0A538SII3-F1
#
_entry.id   AF-A0A538SII3-F1
#
_cell.length_a   1.000
_cell.length_b   1.000
_cell.length_c   1.000
_cell.angle_alpha   90.00
_cell.angle_beta   90.00
_cell.angle_gamma   90.00
#
_symmetry.space_group_name_H-M   'P 1'
#
loop_
_entity.id
_entity.type
_entity.pdbx_description
1 polymer ?
#
loop_
_entity_poly.entity_id
_entity_poly.type
_entity_poly.pdbx_seq_one_letter_code
_entity_poly.pdbx_strand_id
1 'polypeptide(L)'
;MEHTWYTAYEYQNGISPFSYAELENSPARLIVEVVTQTADSLLLIRRRFTFPRDKKYIRIATSLEARGTPLTGVIFKEDADWDVDGDYSDDTWDYDRDRNMVVASDNHYVAIGSPDTPALMDIYGWNDFSGRATYVDIPNGPVINFDGMEVLHFELGSLGGTQTAHVSTAYGAGDDLAELRRVMDEAIQAVNWLTVAPIAVVVPAGGQTDIDATFSSGVLPSGTYRARIEIDSNDPIHEQLFVPASLHVTAAPVLALEPGQLDFGTTYIGQHSTLSLVARNRGALRLEVTSAAVTLADYTVSPAAFGLDPGESTSVAVAFAPSAVGARNATLTFASNGHPPSSQVALTGTGVIPPILALRPPSIEAAAIPGTSVTKSFLVCNDGGTDLTFHATPPGGMAAATSIQPYLYRAKNAPDPRPGALGSGGPDGFGHVWLDSDDLGGPVFSWVDISTTGTQAPFTGIADDLTLGPFPIGFEFPFYGGRFHEFNICTNGFISFTSHSASFVYQPLPSDGFEVPENLVAPLWRDLLYIDVAGSSIYYKYDGSRLIIQFDNMIPLGSTDLYSFEIILEPDGDIIYQYLVLGPGMTAGSVGIQDAAREDGLNIAFNTNYPHANQAIRIAQPLHWITVDPTSGTVPPGGCAAVSVRLDSANLPAGDHAADIRLATNDPAHLQAAEGVLFHVGLTDAAFTDVNPNTLNLHSDGNFIMVRTELPTSLDPARALLSSVRFLGIPTAQSDLTIGDFNENGIPDLTFKFDRASVEAILPEGDDIPVVMTGEVENKACFASRDTIRVIRPHLNTPKDGAILVSGSTTAVTWTEPAGWVPDYAALYYSIDFDSTWIPINAHVVGTSYTWTVPSVVAPSARIRVYLYDSEGVMGYDSSDQPFRILSPTGVDVAESGVPKAHALFQNVPNPFNPTTWIKFELPLASRTVLEVFAVDGRRVRTLMNQPLAAGRYRVVWDGRNDKSGPVASGIYFYRIRAGSYVSSRRMLLLK
;
A
#
# COMPACT_ATOMS: atom_id res chain seq x y z
N MET A 1 33.98 -43.06 -14.91
CA MET A 1 33.58 -43.38 -16.29
C MET A 1 32.06 -43.37 -16.27
N GLU A 2 31.41 -42.54 -17.07
CA GLU A 2 29.94 -42.43 -17.06
C GLU A 2 29.35 -43.70 -17.68
N HIS A 3 28.59 -44.47 -16.89
CA HIS A 3 27.78 -45.58 -17.38
C HIS A 3 26.44 -45.02 -17.86
N THR A 4 25.96 -45.45 -19.04
CA THR A 4 24.63 -45.08 -19.54
C THR A 4 23.64 -46.16 -19.11
N TRP A 5 22.82 -45.87 -18.10
CA TRP A 5 21.85 -46.82 -17.54
C TRP A 5 20.58 -46.85 -18.39
N TYR A 6 20.11 -48.05 -18.76
CA TYR A 6 18.79 -48.27 -19.36
C TYR A 6 17.99 -49.23 -18.47
N THR A 7 17.03 -48.70 -17.72
CA THR A 7 16.05 -49.52 -16.98
C THR A 7 14.86 -49.80 -17.89
N ALA A 8 14.57 -51.08 -18.15
CA ALA A 8 13.37 -51.49 -18.86
C ALA A 8 12.28 -51.76 -17.82
N TYR A 9 11.44 -50.76 -17.52
CA TYR A 9 10.18 -51.00 -16.81
C TYR A 9 9.06 -51.10 -17.84
N GLU A 10 8.28 -52.17 -17.77
CA GLU A 10 7.17 -52.48 -18.70
C GLU A 10 6.02 -51.44 -18.67
N TYR A 11 6.10 -50.40 -17.84
CA TYR A 11 5.06 -49.36 -17.73
C TYR A 11 5.51 -47.90 -17.82
N GLN A 12 6.79 -47.58 -18.04
CA GLN A 12 7.20 -46.19 -18.31
C GLN A 12 8.36 -46.07 -19.31
N ASN A 13 8.03 -45.51 -20.48
CA ASN A 13 8.90 -44.73 -21.38
C ASN A 13 10.33 -45.24 -21.60
N GLY A 14 10.53 -46.06 -22.65
CA GLY A 14 11.91 -46.29 -23.08
C GLY A 14 12.09 -47.12 -24.33
N ILE A 15 11.17 -48.02 -24.68
CA ILE A 15 11.29 -48.90 -25.85
C ILE A 15 9.95 -48.95 -26.58
N SER A 16 9.94 -48.75 -27.89
CA SER A 16 8.76 -48.73 -28.74
C SER A 16 8.88 -49.73 -29.89
N PRO A 17 7.78 -50.35 -30.35
CA PRO A 17 7.79 -51.20 -31.53
C PRO A 17 8.27 -50.43 -32.77
N PHE A 18 9.27 -50.97 -33.47
CA PHE A 18 9.84 -50.36 -34.67
C PHE A 18 9.36 -51.08 -35.95
N SER A 19 9.46 -52.41 -36.00
CA SER A 19 8.95 -53.18 -37.14
C SER A 19 8.66 -54.64 -36.79
N TYR A 20 7.85 -55.29 -37.62
CA TYR A 20 7.55 -56.72 -37.54
C TYR A 20 7.67 -57.31 -38.95
N ALA A 21 8.27 -58.50 -39.08
CA ALA A 21 8.37 -59.21 -40.35
C ALA A 21 8.28 -60.74 -40.14
N GLU A 22 7.39 -61.40 -40.87
CA GLU A 22 7.45 -62.86 -41.04
C GLU A 22 8.52 -63.18 -42.10
N LEU A 23 9.62 -63.81 -41.68
CA LEU A 23 10.76 -64.10 -42.54
C LEU A 23 10.65 -65.46 -43.23
N GLU A 24 10.02 -66.45 -42.57
CA GLU A 24 9.81 -67.78 -43.12
C GLU A 24 8.59 -68.42 -42.48
N ASN A 25 7.73 -69.07 -43.26
CA ASN A 25 6.64 -69.89 -42.73
C ASN A 25 6.53 -71.17 -43.56
N SER A 26 7.30 -72.18 -43.15
CA SER A 26 7.41 -73.46 -43.83
C SER A 26 6.80 -74.59 -42.99
N PRO A 27 6.55 -75.77 -43.58
CA PRO A 27 6.14 -76.95 -42.82
C PRO A 27 7.15 -77.40 -41.76
N ALA A 28 8.42 -76.95 -41.87
CA ALA A 28 9.48 -77.27 -40.92
C ALA A 28 9.59 -76.24 -39.78
N ARG A 29 9.35 -74.95 -40.04
CA ARG A 29 9.51 -73.88 -39.05
C ARG A 29 8.79 -72.59 -39.44
N LEU A 30 8.47 -71.76 -38.45
CA LEU A 30 8.12 -70.36 -38.61
C LEU A 30 9.30 -69.50 -38.13
N ILE A 31 9.61 -68.41 -38.83
CA ILE A 31 10.60 -67.42 -38.42
C ILE A 31 9.94 -66.05 -38.49
N VAL A 32 9.88 -65.37 -37.35
CA VAL A 32 9.34 -64.02 -37.21
C VAL A 32 10.43 -63.12 -36.64
N GLU A 33 10.49 -61.89 -37.13
CA GLU A 33 11.41 -60.88 -36.66
C GLU A 33 10.64 -59.67 -36.13
N VAL A 34 10.94 -59.29 -34.90
CA VAL A 34 10.40 -58.11 -34.23
C VAL A 34 11.56 -57.18 -33.94
N VAL A 35 11.45 -55.93 -34.37
CA VAL A 35 12.40 -54.88 -34.04
C VAL A 35 11.70 -53.89 -33.13
N THR A 36 12.32 -53.60 -31.99
CA THR A 36 11.93 -52.52 -31.09
C THR A 36 13.06 -51.48 -31.06
N GLN A 37 12.77 -50.24 -30.71
CA GLN A 37 13.75 -49.16 -30.62
C GLN A 37 13.62 -48.42 -29.31
N THR A 38 14.72 -47.90 -28.77
CA THR A 38 14.67 -47.02 -27.60
C THR A 38 13.96 -45.69 -27.90
N ALA A 39 13.47 -44.99 -26.88
CA ALA A 39 12.72 -43.74 -27.02
C ALA A 39 13.56 -42.62 -27.66
N ASP A 40 14.88 -42.65 -27.46
CA ASP A 40 15.86 -41.79 -28.11
C ASP A 40 16.29 -42.27 -29.52
N SER A 41 15.77 -43.41 -29.97
CA SER A 41 16.10 -44.08 -31.24
C SER A 41 17.57 -44.47 -31.42
N LEU A 42 18.38 -44.44 -30.36
CA LEU A 42 19.81 -44.74 -30.41
C LEU A 42 20.11 -46.25 -30.41
N LEU A 43 19.18 -47.09 -29.96
CA LEU A 43 19.36 -48.54 -29.93
C LEU A 43 18.18 -49.25 -30.60
N LEU A 44 18.50 -50.08 -31.60
CA LEU A 44 17.57 -51.06 -32.18
C LEU A 44 17.79 -52.42 -31.53
N ILE A 45 16.70 -53.07 -31.15
CA ILE A 45 16.68 -54.42 -30.59
C ILE A 45 15.90 -55.30 -31.56
N ARG A 46 16.61 -56.09 -32.35
CA ARG A 46 16.03 -57.01 -33.33
C ARG A 46 16.00 -58.42 -32.77
N ARG A 47 14.81 -58.97 -32.62
CA ARG A 47 14.57 -60.32 -32.09
C ARG A 47 14.02 -61.19 -33.21
N ARG A 48 14.72 -62.28 -33.53
CA ARG A 48 14.30 -63.28 -34.50
C ARG A 48 13.86 -64.54 -33.77
N PHE A 49 12.56 -64.74 -33.73
CA PHE A 49 11.91 -65.92 -33.19
C PHE A 49 11.89 -66.98 -34.27
N THR A 50 12.55 -68.10 -34.03
CA THR A 50 12.51 -69.31 -34.87
C THR A 50 11.75 -70.37 -34.11
N PHE A 51 10.65 -70.82 -34.69
CA PHE A 51 9.73 -71.82 -34.17
C PHE A 51 9.88 -73.10 -35.01
N PRO A 52 10.73 -74.06 -34.63
CA PRO A 52 10.80 -75.34 -35.31
C PRO A 52 9.51 -76.13 -35.01
N ARG A 53 8.78 -76.55 -36.03
CA ARG A 53 7.47 -77.23 -35.86
C ARG A 53 7.60 -78.65 -35.29
N ASP A 54 8.82 -79.18 -35.22
CA ASP A 54 9.17 -80.51 -34.71
C ASP A 54 9.90 -80.50 -33.34
N LYS A 55 10.13 -79.32 -32.74
CA LYS A 55 10.83 -79.17 -31.46
C LYS A 55 9.90 -78.56 -30.40
N LYS A 56 10.14 -78.90 -29.13
CA LYS A 56 9.43 -78.37 -27.96
C LYS A 56 10.03 -77.03 -27.45
N TYR A 57 10.67 -76.27 -28.33
CA TYR A 57 11.32 -75.02 -27.93
C TYR A 57 11.24 -73.97 -29.04
N ILE A 58 11.28 -72.71 -28.64
CA ILE A 58 11.43 -71.56 -29.53
C ILE A 58 12.87 -71.06 -29.39
N ARG A 59 13.53 -70.79 -30.52
CA ARG A 59 14.82 -70.09 -30.52
C ARG A 59 14.58 -68.62 -30.72
N ILE A 60 15.12 -67.79 -29.83
CA ILE A 60 15.09 -66.35 -29.97
C ILE A 60 16.53 -65.90 -30.18
N ALA A 61 16.80 -65.34 -31.36
CA ALA A 61 18.07 -64.69 -31.64
C ALA A 61 17.87 -63.18 -31.52
N THR A 62 18.42 -62.59 -30.48
CA THR A 62 18.41 -61.15 -30.24
C THR A 62 19.70 -60.54 -30.76
N SER A 63 19.56 -59.45 -31.51
CA SER A 63 20.67 -58.61 -31.97
C SER A 63 20.42 -57.17 -31.56
N LEU A 64 21.42 -56.57 -30.93
CA LEU A 64 21.43 -55.18 -30.50
C LEU A 64 22.26 -54.35 -31.48
N GLU A 65 21.71 -53.26 -31.99
CA GLU A 65 22.36 -52.39 -32.97
C GLU A 65 22.28 -50.93 -32.49
N ALA A 66 23.45 -50.34 -32.18
CA ALA A 66 23.56 -48.92 -31.84
C ALA A 66 23.55 -48.07 -33.12
N ARG A 67 22.73 -47.00 -33.15
CA ARG A 67 22.62 -46.07 -34.27
C ARG A 67 23.34 -44.76 -33.97
N GLY A 68 24.35 -44.45 -34.77
CA GLY A 68 25.10 -43.19 -34.66
C GLY A 68 26.22 -43.28 -33.63
N THR A 69 26.03 -42.69 -32.46
CA THR A 69 27.07 -42.57 -31.42
C THR A 69 27.32 -43.91 -30.73
N PRO A 70 28.59 -44.31 -30.50
CA PRO A 70 28.90 -45.51 -29.72
C PRO A 70 28.24 -45.47 -28.34
N LEU A 71 27.52 -46.53 -27.97
CA LEU A 71 26.93 -46.67 -26.64
C LEU A 71 27.93 -47.36 -25.72
N THR A 72 28.27 -46.73 -24.60
CA THR A 72 29.20 -47.29 -23.59
C THR A 72 28.47 -47.64 -22.31
N GLY A 73 28.66 -48.87 -21.81
CA GLY A 73 28.16 -49.30 -20.50
C GLY A 73 26.66 -49.60 -20.48
N VAL A 74 26.13 -50.23 -21.53
CA VAL A 74 24.71 -50.66 -21.59
C VAL A 74 24.50 -51.83 -20.63
N ILE A 75 23.64 -51.65 -19.63
CA ILE A 75 23.23 -52.65 -18.65
C ILE A 75 21.70 -52.78 -18.75
N PHE A 76 21.20 -54.02 -18.87
CA PHE A 76 19.78 -54.35 -18.72
C PHE A 76 19.57 -54.97 -17.33
N LYS A 77 18.59 -54.51 -16.57
CA LYS A 77 18.28 -55.03 -15.21
C LYS A 77 16.76 -55.08 -15.00
N GLU A 78 16.28 -56.22 -14.50
CA GLU A 78 15.00 -56.33 -13.79
C GLU A 78 15.12 -57.41 -12.68
N ASP A 79 14.29 -57.29 -11.63
CA ASP A 79 14.38 -57.89 -10.30
C ASP A 79 14.55 -59.44 -10.28
N ALA A 80 15.77 -59.94 -10.03
CA ALA A 80 15.99 -61.33 -9.62
C ALA A 80 17.08 -61.38 -8.54
N ASP A 81 16.74 -61.93 -7.37
CA ASP A 81 17.72 -62.35 -6.38
C ASP A 81 18.20 -63.77 -6.72
N TRP A 82 19.51 -63.95 -6.83
CA TRP A 82 20.10 -65.27 -7.03
C TRP A 82 20.89 -65.56 -5.78
N ASP A 83 20.44 -66.49 -4.95
CA ASP A 83 21.28 -67.06 -3.91
C ASP A 83 21.98 -68.34 -4.43
N VAL A 84 23.05 -68.70 -3.74
CA VAL A 84 23.83 -69.90 -4.02
C VAL A 84 24.22 -70.47 -2.67
N ASP A 85 23.25 -70.93 -1.89
CA ASP A 85 23.49 -71.51 -0.57
C ASP A 85 23.26 -73.04 -0.52
N GLY A 86 22.66 -73.61 -1.56
CA GLY A 86 22.49 -75.06 -1.73
C GLY A 86 21.32 -75.64 -0.92
N ASP A 87 20.41 -74.77 -0.50
CA ASP A 87 19.10 -75.06 0.07
C ASP A 87 18.07 -75.12 -1.08
N TYR A 88 17.27 -76.20 -1.19
CA TYR A 88 16.24 -76.35 -2.25
C TYR A 88 14.83 -75.98 -1.75
N SER A 89 14.70 -75.20 -0.67
CA SER A 89 13.45 -75.09 0.10
C SER A 89 12.91 -73.69 0.36
N ASP A 90 13.58 -72.64 -0.09
CA ASP A 90 13.02 -71.29 -0.20
C ASP A 90 13.36 -70.62 -1.56
N ASP A 91 12.47 -69.73 -2.00
CA ASP A 91 12.66 -68.65 -2.97
C ASP A 91 13.16 -68.99 -4.41
N THR A 92 12.36 -69.78 -5.13
CA THR A 92 12.11 -69.70 -6.59
C THR A 92 13.20 -69.97 -7.67
N TRP A 93 14.53 -69.86 -7.46
CA TRP A 93 15.52 -70.08 -8.55
C TRP A 93 16.91 -70.65 -8.13
N ASP A 94 17.31 -71.81 -8.69
CA ASP A 94 18.56 -72.55 -8.37
C ASP A 94 19.53 -72.74 -9.58
N TYR A 95 20.86 -72.71 -9.40
CA TYR A 95 21.85 -72.95 -10.47
C TYR A 95 22.51 -74.35 -10.44
N ASP A 96 22.35 -75.14 -11.51
CA ASP A 96 22.98 -76.46 -11.71
C ASP A 96 24.32 -76.35 -12.45
N ARG A 97 25.42 -76.45 -11.69
CA ARG A 97 26.80 -76.40 -12.20
C ARG A 97 27.19 -77.51 -13.17
N ASP A 98 26.59 -78.69 -13.09
CA ASP A 98 26.97 -79.83 -13.92
C ASP A 98 26.33 -79.75 -15.32
N ARG A 99 25.18 -79.09 -15.41
CA ARG A 99 24.39 -78.94 -16.66
C ARG A 99 24.49 -77.56 -17.30
N ASN A 100 25.02 -76.57 -16.58
CA ASN A 100 25.10 -75.16 -17.00
C ASN A 100 23.70 -74.57 -17.29
N MET A 101 22.78 -74.75 -16.32
CA MET A 101 21.36 -74.39 -16.44
C MET A 101 20.81 -73.86 -15.10
N VAL A 102 19.77 -73.01 -15.14
CA VAL A 102 19.02 -72.53 -13.97
C VAL A 102 17.66 -73.23 -13.88
N VAL A 103 17.20 -73.52 -12.67
CA VAL A 103 15.98 -74.27 -12.33
C VAL A 103 15.03 -73.38 -11.55
N ALA A 104 13.77 -73.26 -11.99
CA ALA A 104 12.71 -72.64 -11.19
C ALA A 104 11.88 -73.70 -10.45
N SER A 105 11.27 -73.33 -9.32
CA SER A 105 10.57 -74.20 -8.34
C SER A 105 9.55 -75.23 -8.89
N ASP A 106 9.09 -75.07 -10.14
CA ASP A 106 8.16 -76.00 -10.82
C ASP A 106 8.85 -77.02 -11.76
N ASN A 107 10.15 -77.29 -11.60
CA ASN A 107 10.93 -78.20 -12.47
C ASN A 107 11.01 -77.76 -13.95
N HIS A 108 10.72 -76.49 -14.24
CA HIS A 108 10.89 -75.93 -15.57
C HIS A 108 12.33 -75.40 -15.74
N TYR A 109 13.02 -75.92 -16.75
CA TYR A 109 14.37 -75.47 -17.11
C TYR A 109 14.30 -74.15 -17.89
N VAL A 110 15.00 -73.12 -17.42
CA VAL A 110 15.24 -71.88 -18.16
C VAL A 110 16.74 -71.78 -18.45
N ALA A 111 17.09 -71.57 -19.73
CA ALA A 111 18.47 -71.70 -20.19
C ALA A 111 19.23 -70.35 -20.19
N ILE A 112 20.35 -70.27 -19.45
CA ILE A 112 21.53 -69.47 -19.82
C ILE A 112 22.78 -70.32 -19.60
N GLY A 113 23.67 -70.32 -20.59
CA GLY A 113 25.00 -70.88 -20.45
C GLY A 113 25.91 -70.52 -21.62
N SER A 114 26.42 -69.30 -21.66
CA SER A 114 27.70 -69.03 -22.34
C SER A 114 28.82 -69.71 -21.54
N PRO A 115 29.92 -70.18 -22.16
CA PRO A 115 31.10 -70.68 -21.44
C PRO A 115 31.70 -69.70 -20.41
N ASP A 116 31.40 -68.39 -20.53
CA ASP A 116 32.00 -67.32 -19.72
C ASP A 116 31.18 -66.94 -18.46
N THR A 117 30.02 -67.55 -18.27
CA THR A 117 29.04 -67.17 -17.21
C THR A 117 29.57 -67.23 -15.77
N PRO A 118 30.47 -68.16 -15.36
CA PRO A 118 30.96 -68.22 -13.98
C PRO A 118 31.86 -67.05 -13.55
N ALA A 119 32.37 -66.23 -14.48
CA ALA A 119 33.32 -65.15 -14.16
C ALA A 119 32.65 -63.81 -13.77
N LEU A 120 31.33 -63.69 -13.96
CA LEU A 120 30.57 -62.44 -13.80
C LEU A 120 29.53 -62.50 -12.67
N MET A 121 29.55 -63.54 -11.84
CA MET A 121 28.66 -63.66 -10.68
C MET A 121 29.21 -62.87 -9.48
N ASP A 122 28.39 -61.97 -8.94
CA ASP A 122 28.64 -61.29 -7.66
C ASP A 122 28.51 -62.29 -6.51
N ILE A 123 29.51 -62.36 -5.63
CA ILE A 123 29.59 -63.28 -4.49
C ILE A 123 29.14 -62.58 -3.18
N TYR A 124 28.83 -61.28 -3.20
CA TYR A 124 28.50 -60.53 -1.98
C TYR A 124 27.21 -59.71 -2.14
N GLY A 125 26.10 -60.33 -1.75
CA GLY A 125 24.77 -59.72 -1.72
C GLY A 125 24.70 -58.45 -0.87
N TRP A 126 23.92 -57.48 -1.36
CA TRP A 126 23.44 -56.33 -0.60
C TRP A 126 21.93 -56.16 -0.82
N ASN A 127 21.22 -56.19 0.30
CA ASN A 127 19.77 -56.06 0.45
C ASN A 127 19.17 -54.82 -0.22
N ASP A 128 18.15 -55.01 -1.07
CA ASP A 128 17.14 -53.98 -1.32
C ASP A 128 15.73 -54.56 -1.60
N PHE A 129 14.75 -53.96 -0.91
CA PHE A 129 13.28 -54.05 -1.06
C PHE A 129 12.53 -55.32 -0.64
N SER A 130 12.22 -55.36 0.67
CA SER A 130 11.10 -56.11 1.21
C SER A 130 9.75 -55.47 0.85
N GLY A 131 8.86 -56.29 0.29
CA GLY A 131 7.43 -56.09 0.36
C GLY A 131 6.75 -55.67 -0.93
N ARG A 132 6.34 -56.66 -1.72
CA ARG A 132 5.09 -56.67 -2.50
C ARG A 132 4.78 -58.10 -2.95
N ALA A 133 3.56 -58.55 -2.67
CA ALA A 133 3.03 -59.78 -3.25
C ALA A 133 2.51 -59.47 -4.66
N THR A 134 3.02 -60.16 -5.67
CA THR A 134 2.51 -60.09 -7.05
C THR A 134 1.49 -61.20 -7.24
N TYR A 135 0.21 -60.85 -7.36
CA TYR A 135 -0.79 -61.74 -7.93
C TYR A 135 -0.83 -61.49 -9.45
N VAL A 136 -0.54 -62.51 -10.23
CA VAL A 136 -0.75 -62.48 -11.69
C VAL A 136 -2.14 -63.03 -11.98
N ASP A 137 -3.11 -62.14 -12.15
CA ASP A 137 -4.33 -62.47 -12.89
C ASP A 137 -3.97 -62.50 -14.38
N ILE A 138 -4.25 -63.60 -15.08
CA ILE A 138 -4.03 -63.76 -16.52
C ILE A 138 -5.29 -63.26 -17.27
N PRO A 139 -5.24 -62.14 -18.04
CA PRO A 139 -6.31 -61.75 -18.94
C PRO A 139 -5.91 -62.06 -20.39
N ASN A 140 -6.77 -62.81 -21.07
CA ASN A 140 -6.73 -63.09 -22.50
C ASN A 140 -6.60 -61.80 -23.35
N GLY A 141 -5.50 -61.66 -24.11
CA GLY A 141 -5.22 -60.53 -25.00
C GLY A 141 -3.99 -60.77 -25.90
N PRO A 142 -3.76 -59.97 -26.96
CA PRO A 142 -2.75 -60.24 -28.00
C PRO A 142 -1.33 -60.26 -27.41
N VAL A 143 -0.37 -60.86 -28.11
CA VAL A 143 1.02 -60.97 -27.64
C VAL A 143 1.69 -59.60 -27.55
N ILE A 144 1.50 -58.93 -26.42
CA ILE A 144 2.24 -57.75 -25.97
C ILE A 144 3.09 -58.05 -24.73
N ASN A 145 3.00 -59.25 -24.15
CA ASN A 145 3.72 -59.67 -22.94
C ASN A 145 4.57 -60.95 -23.12
N PHE A 146 5.06 -61.22 -24.34
CA PHE A 146 6.18 -62.17 -24.53
C PHE A 146 7.44 -61.35 -24.81
N ASP A 147 7.87 -60.56 -23.83
CA ASP A 147 9.13 -59.83 -23.91
C ASP A 147 10.32 -60.81 -23.83
N GLY A 148 10.17 -61.98 -23.17
CA GLY A 148 11.22 -62.99 -23.11
C GLY A 148 12.55 -62.46 -22.55
N MET A 149 12.49 -61.40 -21.75
CA MET A 149 13.52 -60.92 -20.85
C MET A 149 13.11 -61.09 -19.39
N GLU A 150 12.39 -62.17 -19.07
CA GLU A 150 12.63 -62.75 -17.76
C GLU A 150 14.07 -63.28 -17.79
N VAL A 151 14.95 -62.53 -17.10
CA VAL A 151 16.31 -62.89 -16.69
C VAL A 151 17.42 -62.70 -17.73
N LEU A 152 18.06 -61.52 -17.82
CA LEU A 152 19.39 -61.35 -18.44
C LEU A 152 20.15 -60.11 -17.89
N HIS A 153 21.12 -60.28 -16.97
CA HIS A 153 22.17 -59.27 -16.75
C HIS A 153 23.26 -59.48 -17.81
N PHE A 154 23.47 -58.50 -18.69
CA PHE A 154 24.68 -58.44 -19.51
C PHE A 154 25.42 -57.11 -19.36
N GLU A 155 26.72 -57.18 -19.06
CA GLU A 155 27.63 -56.07 -19.32
C GLU A 155 28.19 -56.19 -20.74
N LEU A 156 27.60 -55.46 -21.69
CA LEU A 156 28.04 -55.46 -23.09
C LEU A 156 29.04 -54.34 -23.39
N GLY A 157 30.01 -54.07 -22.51
CA GLY A 157 31.15 -53.17 -22.77
C GLY A 157 30.82 -51.90 -23.60
N SER A 158 31.67 -51.60 -24.59
CA SER A 158 31.48 -50.50 -25.56
C SER A 158 30.97 -51.04 -26.90
N LEU A 159 29.75 -50.70 -27.30
CA LEU A 159 29.23 -50.99 -28.64
C LEU A 159 29.63 -49.85 -29.61
N GLY A 160 30.68 -50.07 -30.40
CA GLY A 160 31.10 -49.14 -31.45
C GLY A 160 30.01 -48.98 -32.53
N GLY A 161 29.88 -47.80 -33.14
CA GLY A 161 28.73 -47.36 -33.98
C GLY A 161 28.37 -48.16 -35.26
N THR A 162 28.79 -49.42 -35.37
CA THR A 162 28.33 -50.44 -36.35
C THR A 162 28.36 -51.88 -35.79
N GLN A 163 28.66 -52.09 -34.51
CA GLN A 163 28.75 -53.43 -33.92
C GLN A 163 27.36 -53.98 -33.55
N THR A 164 27.17 -55.28 -33.83
CA THR A 164 25.99 -56.04 -33.43
C THR A 164 26.38 -57.04 -32.35
N ALA A 165 25.78 -56.95 -31.17
CA ALA A 165 25.88 -57.99 -30.16
C ALA A 165 24.79 -59.04 -30.40
N HIS A 166 25.15 -60.32 -30.42
CA HIS A 166 24.22 -61.42 -30.62
C HIS A 166 24.02 -62.20 -29.32
N VAL A 167 22.77 -62.28 -28.86
CA VAL A 167 22.35 -63.10 -27.73
C VAL A 167 21.35 -64.11 -28.24
N SER A 168 21.51 -65.39 -27.92
CA SER A 168 20.57 -66.44 -28.31
C SER A 168 20.01 -67.10 -27.07
N THR A 169 18.69 -67.09 -26.92
CA THR A 169 17.96 -67.77 -25.85
C THR A 169 17.04 -68.85 -26.43
N ALA A 170 16.74 -69.87 -25.64
CA ALA A 170 15.79 -70.92 -26.02
C ALA A 170 14.79 -71.13 -24.90
N TYR A 171 13.51 -70.94 -25.21
CA TYR A 171 12.41 -71.14 -24.27
C TYR A 171 11.73 -72.49 -24.52
N GLY A 172 11.61 -73.32 -23.48
CA GLY A 172 10.78 -74.51 -23.49
C GLY A 172 9.44 -74.20 -22.83
N ALA A 173 8.33 -74.56 -23.47
CA ALA A 173 7.01 -74.45 -22.86
C ALA A 173 6.40 -75.85 -22.68
N GLY A 174 6.17 -76.23 -21.42
CA GLY A 174 5.27 -77.30 -21.01
C GLY A 174 5.70 -78.74 -21.31
N ASP A 175 4.91 -79.66 -20.76
CA ASP A 175 5.18 -81.11 -20.75
C ASP A 175 5.06 -81.77 -22.14
N ASP A 176 4.29 -81.19 -23.09
CA ASP A 176 4.10 -81.75 -24.42
C ASP A 176 4.04 -80.74 -25.60
N LEU A 177 4.10 -81.28 -26.83
CA LEU A 177 4.12 -80.51 -28.08
C LEU A 177 2.73 -79.90 -28.42
N ALA A 178 1.66 -80.38 -27.79
CA ALA A 178 0.29 -79.93 -28.03
C ALA A 178 -0.02 -78.66 -27.22
N GLU A 179 0.49 -78.55 -25.99
CA GLU A 179 0.44 -77.36 -25.14
C GLU A 179 1.17 -76.18 -25.82
N LEU A 180 2.39 -76.41 -26.34
CA LEU A 180 3.15 -75.41 -27.10
C LEU A 180 2.39 -74.97 -28.36
N ARG A 181 1.73 -75.91 -29.07
CA ARG A 181 0.87 -75.56 -30.22
C ARG A 181 -0.34 -74.71 -29.82
N ARG A 182 -0.96 -74.99 -28.69
CA ARG A 182 -2.10 -74.21 -28.16
C ARG A 182 -1.69 -72.79 -27.80
N VAL A 183 -0.58 -72.62 -27.07
CA VAL A 183 -0.02 -71.29 -26.75
C VAL A 183 0.38 -70.53 -28.01
N MET A 184 0.92 -71.22 -29.03
CA MET A 184 1.24 -70.61 -30.33
C MET A 184 -0.01 -70.21 -31.12
N ASP A 185 -1.07 -71.01 -31.11
CA ASP A 185 -2.32 -70.68 -31.80
C ASP A 185 -3.06 -69.53 -31.10
N GLU A 186 -3.06 -69.47 -29.75
CA GLU A 186 -3.61 -68.35 -28.97
C GLU A 186 -2.82 -67.05 -29.17
N ALA A 187 -1.49 -67.14 -29.30
CA ALA A 187 -0.60 -66.02 -29.64
C ALA A 187 -0.79 -65.49 -31.08
N ILE A 188 -1.19 -66.35 -32.02
CA ILE A 188 -1.35 -66.04 -33.45
C ILE A 188 -2.81 -65.68 -33.81
N GLN A 189 -3.81 -66.12 -33.05
CA GLN A 189 -5.24 -65.95 -33.39
C GLN A 189 -5.86 -64.58 -33.06
N ALA A 190 -5.14 -63.66 -32.41
CA ALA A 190 -5.67 -62.34 -32.09
C ALA A 190 -5.42 -61.34 -33.26
N VAL A 191 -6.10 -61.51 -34.39
CA VAL A 191 -6.16 -60.49 -35.46
C VAL A 191 -7.10 -59.37 -35.01
N ASN A 192 -6.64 -58.52 -34.08
CA ASN A 192 -7.48 -57.50 -33.44
C ASN A 192 -7.85 -56.34 -34.38
N TRP A 193 -7.17 -56.25 -35.52
CA TRP A 193 -7.36 -55.22 -36.53
C TRP A 193 -8.35 -55.62 -37.62
N LEU A 194 -8.84 -56.86 -37.65
CA LEU A 194 -9.81 -57.33 -38.64
C LEU A 194 -10.91 -58.14 -37.93
N THR A 195 -12.14 -57.65 -37.99
CA THR A 195 -13.32 -58.35 -37.48
C THR A 195 -14.32 -58.61 -38.59
N VAL A 196 -15.13 -59.66 -38.47
CA VAL A 196 -16.19 -59.99 -39.43
C VAL A 196 -17.53 -60.17 -38.73
N ALA A 197 -18.61 -59.74 -39.37
CA ALA A 197 -19.96 -59.94 -38.89
C ALA A 197 -20.94 -60.16 -40.07
N PRO A 198 -21.91 -61.09 -39.95
CA PRO A 198 -22.09 -62.05 -38.86
C PRO A 198 -21.01 -63.15 -38.89
N ILE A 199 -20.67 -63.71 -37.72
CA ILE A 199 -19.69 -64.81 -37.59
C ILE A 199 -20.26 -66.18 -37.95
N ALA A 200 -21.58 -66.29 -38.14
CA ALA A 200 -22.27 -67.49 -38.60
C ALA A 200 -23.59 -67.09 -39.28
N VAL A 201 -23.90 -67.71 -40.41
CA VAL A 201 -25.12 -67.43 -41.18
C VAL A 201 -25.53 -68.65 -42.00
N VAL A 202 -26.83 -68.90 -42.13
CA VAL A 202 -27.37 -69.94 -43.02
C VAL A 202 -27.74 -69.31 -44.35
N VAL A 203 -27.10 -69.75 -45.44
CA VAL A 203 -27.42 -69.31 -46.80
C VAL A 203 -28.36 -70.34 -47.45
N PRO A 204 -29.63 -69.99 -47.74
CA PRO A 204 -30.55 -70.91 -48.42
C PRO A 204 -30.10 -71.25 -49.84
N ALA A 205 -30.58 -72.37 -50.39
CA ALA A 205 -30.28 -72.76 -51.76
C ALA A 205 -30.64 -71.66 -52.78
N GLY A 206 -29.64 -71.22 -53.56
CA GLY A 206 -29.78 -70.13 -54.53
C GLY A 206 -29.79 -68.70 -53.93
N GLY A 207 -29.61 -68.57 -52.62
CA GLY A 207 -29.51 -67.29 -51.92
C GLY A 207 -28.08 -66.76 -51.81
N GLN A 208 -27.95 -65.54 -51.30
CA GLN A 208 -26.68 -64.89 -50.96
C GLN A 208 -26.86 -64.09 -49.66
N THR A 209 -25.76 -63.83 -48.95
CA THR A 209 -25.70 -62.96 -47.77
C THR A 209 -24.41 -62.16 -47.78
N ASP A 210 -24.45 -60.95 -47.24
CA ASP A 210 -23.25 -60.13 -47.05
C ASP A 210 -22.56 -60.49 -45.73
N ILE A 211 -21.23 -60.37 -45.71
CA ILE A 211 -20.38 -60.47 -44.52
C ILE A 211 -19.55 -59.19 -44.47
N ASP A 212 -19.78 -58.37 -43.44
CA ASP A 212 -19.06 -57.11 -43.25
C ASP A 212 -17.69 -57.39 -42.61
N ALA A 213 -16.61 -56.97 -43.28
CA ALA A 213 -15.25 -57.02 -42.75
C ALA A 213 -14.81 -55.62 -42.28
N THR A 214 -14.58 -55.45 -40.98
CA THR A 214 -14.19 -54.17 -40.38
C THR A 214 -12.69 -54.18 -40.05
N PHE A 215 -11.97 -53.18 -40.59
CA PHE A 215 -10.53 -52.98 -40.37
C PHE A 215 -10.31 -51.87 -39.31
N SER A 216 -9.53 -52.13 -38.26
CA SER A 216 -9.24 -51.18 -37.18
C SER A 216 -7.74 -51.04 -36.96
N SER A 217 -7.17 -49.85 -37.24
CA SER A 217 -5.72 -49.63 -37.11
C SER A 217 -5.24 -49.49 -35.67
N GLY A 218 -6.08 -49.01 -34.74
CA GLY A 218 -5.74 -48.89 -33.31
C GLY A 218 -4.34 -48.29 -33.05
N VAL A 219 -3.53 -48.99 -32.27
CA VAL A 219 -2.11 -48.70 -31.96
C VAL A 219 -1.13 -49.49 -32.85
N LEU A 220 -1.59 -50.02 -34.00
CA LEU A 220 -0.72 -50.78 -34.88
C LEU A 220 0.45 -49.91 -35.38
N PRO A 221 1.69 -50.42 -35.32
CA PRO A 221 2.83 -49.78 -35.97
C PRO A 221 2.60 -49.55 -37.48
N SER A 222 3.36 -48.63 -38.08
CA SER A 222 3.32 -48.47 -39.52
C SER A 222 3.83 -49.74 -40.22
N GLY A 223 3.11 -50.20 -41.23
CA GLY A 223 3.42 -51.46 -41.90
C GLY A 223 2.25 -52.03 -42.70
N THR A 224 2.51 -53.13 -43.39
CA THR A 224 1.46 -53.89 -44.08
C THR A 224 1.13 -55.13 -43.29
N TYR A 225 -0.08 -55.17 -42.73
CA TYR A 225 -0.63 -56.32 -42.04
C TYR A 225 -1.43 -57.15 -43.03
N ARG A 226 -1.29 -58.47 -42.94
CA ARG A 226 -2.01 -59.43 -43.79
C ARG A 226 -2.71 -60.42 -42.88
N ALA A 227 -3.95 -60.73 -43.20
CA ALA A 227 -4.73 -61.76 -42.56
C ALA A 227 -5.55 -62.48 -43.63
N ARG A 228 -6.30 -63.50 -43.21
CA ARG A 228 -7.31 -64.15 -44.04
C ARG A 228 -8.58 -64.33 -43.22
N ILE A 229 -9.73 -64.14 -43.85
CA ILE A 229 -11.03 -64.52 -43.30
C ILE A 229 -11.23 -65.98 -43.71
N GLU A 230 -11.41 -66.84 -42.71
CA GLU A 230 -11.65 -68.27 -42.88
C GLU A 230 -13.16 -68.51 -42.82
N ILE A 231 -13.71 -69.17 -43.84
CA ILE A 231 -15.13 -69.48 -43.93
C ILE A 231 -15.26 -71.00 -43.95
N ASP A 232 -15.77 -71.56 -42.85
CA ASP A 232 -16.13 -72.97 -42.78
C ASP A 232 -17.54 -73.18 -43.34
N SER A 233 -17.66 -74.14 -44.25
CA SER A 233 -18.88 -74.40 -45.03
C SER A 233 -19.25 -75.88 -44.96
N ASN A 234 -20.55 -76.17 -45.03
CA ASN A 234 -21.05 -77.54 -45.14
C ASN A 234 -21.14 -78.03 -46.60
N ASP A 235 -20.53 -77.32 -47.56
CA ASP A 235 -20.30 -77.81 -48.92
C ASP A 235 -19.23 -78.93 -48.89
N PRO A 236 -19.56 -80.19 -49.21
CA PRO A 236 -18.63 -81.32 -49.13
C PRO A 236 -17.41 -81.22 -50.06
N ILE A 237 -17.42 -80.28 -51.02
CA ILE A 237 -16.30 -80.05 -51.94
C ILE A 237 -15.42 -78.89 -51.45
N HIS A 238 -16.02 -77.86 -50.85
CA HIS A 238 -15.33 -76.68 -50.34
C HIS A 238 -15.71 -76.45 -48.89
N GLU A 239 -15.28 -77.37 -48.03
CA GLU A 239 -15.55 -77.33 -46.59
C GLU A 239 -14.91 -76.10 -45.92
N GLN A 240 -13.91 -75.51 -46.58
CA GLN A 240 -13.20 -74.32 -46.10
C GLN A 240 -12.79 -73.39 -47.24
N LEU A 241 -13.09 -72.10 -47.12
CA LEU A 241 -12.64 -71.04 -48.04
C LEU A 241 -11.82 -69.98 -47.29
N PHE A 242 -10.87 -69.37 -47.99
CA PHE A 242 -10.03 -68.28 -47.46
C PHE A 242 -10.18 -67.01 -48.29
N VAL A 243 -10.52 -65.89 -47.65
CA VAL A 243 -10.54 -64.57 -48.28
C VAL A 243 -9.34 -63.77 -47.74
N PRO A 244 -8.35 -63.38 -48.56
CA PRO A 244 -7.21 -62.61 -48.09
C PRO A 244 -7.63 -61.18 -47.73
N ALA A 245 -7.09 -60.66 -46.63
CA ALA A 245 -7.29 -59.30 -46.16
C ALA A 245 -5.93 -58.62 -45.92
N SER A 246 -5.81 -57.34 -46.27
CA SER A 246 -4.58 -56.57 -46.02
C SER A 246 -4.90 -55.17 -45.55
N LEU A 247 -4.27 -54.76 -44.44
CA LEU A 247 -4.33 -53.42 -43.88
C LEU A 247 -2.96 -52.77 -44.05
N HIS A 248 -2.93 -51.57 -44.63
CA HIS A 248 -1.70 -50.77 -44.73
C HIS A 248 -1.81 -49.58 -43.77
N VAL A 249 -0.98 -49.56 -42.73
CA VAL A 249 -0.93 -48.51 -41.71
C VAL A 249 0.27 -47.60 -42.01
N THR A 250 0.02 -46.30 -42.18
CA THR A 250 1.07 -45.30 -42.46
C THR A 250 1.37 -44.45 -41.23
N ALA A 251 2.66 -44.17 -40.97
CA ALA A 251 3.08 -43.23 -39.93
C ALA A 251 2.71 -41.78 -40.33
N ALA A 252 2.34 -40.94 -39.35
CA ALA A 252 2.03 -39.52 -39.57
C ALA A 252 2.71 -38.64 -38.49
N PRO A 253 3.13 -37.40 -38.82
CA PRO A 253 3.46 -36.39 -37.81
C PRO A 253 2.18 -35.94 -37.09
N VAL A 254 2.24 -35.65 -35.78
CA VAL A 254 1.08 -35.23 -34.98
C VAL A 254 1.44 -34.05 -34.11
N LEU A 255 0.85 -32.88 -34.36
CA LEU A 255 1.03 -31.67 -33.56
C LEU A 255 0.07 -31.66 -32.37
N ALA A 256 0.62 -31.67 -31.15
CA ALA A 256 -0.09 -31.43 -29.91
C ALA A 256 0.22 -30.01 -29.38
N LEU A 257 -0.81 -29.27 -28.95
CA LEU A 257 -0.73 -27.89 -28.47
C LEU A 257 -1.29 -27.80 -27.05
N GLU A 258 -0.49 -27.33 -26.10
CA GLU A 258 -0.90 -27.20 -24.70
C GLU A 258 -0.43 -25.84 -24.11
N PRO A 259 -1.33 -25.00 -23.58
CA PRO A 259 -2.78 -25.17 -23.52
C PRO A 259 -3.48 -24.96 -24.89
N GLY A 260 -4.67 -25.54 -25.07
CA GLY A 260 -5.46 -25.44 -26.30
C GLY A 260 -6.20 -24.09 -26.50
N GLN A 261 -6.09 -23.17 -25.54
CA GLN A 261 -6.61 -21.81 -25.59
C GLN A 261 -5.66 -20.90 -24.81
N LEU A 262 -5.51 -19.64 -25.26
CA LEU A 262 -4.85 -18.58 -24.51
C LEU A 262 -5.86 -17.46 -24.22
N ASP A 263 -6.03 -17.16 -22.93
CA ASP A 263 -6.86 -16.05 -22.46
C ASP A 263 -5.99 -14.97 -21.83
N PHE A 264 -5.92 -13.82 -22.50
CA PHE A 264 -5.11 -12.67 -22.10
C PHE A 264 -5.82 -11.74 -21.11
N GLY A 265 -7.09 -12.00 -20.79
CA GLY A 265 -7.87 -11.15 -19.89
C GLY A 265 -7.99 -9.71 -20.43
N THR A 266 -7.86 -8.72 -19.55
CA THR A 266 -7.93 -7.29 -19.91
C THR A 266 -6.53 -6.71 -20.10
N THR A 267 -6.32 -5.97 -21.20
CA THR A 267 -5.06 -5.25 -21.47
C THR A 267 -5.37 -3.82 -21.93
N TYR A 268 -4.57 -2.85 -21.48
CA TYR A 268 -4.74 -1.45 -21.87
C TYR A 268 -4.32 -1.22 -23.33
N ILE A 269 -5.07 -0.39 -24.05
CA ILE A 269 -4.70 0.06 -25.39
C ILE A 269 -3.36 0.80 -25.30
N GLY A 270 -2.40 0.42 -26.16
CA GLY A 270 -1.02 0.93 -26.12
C GLY A 270 -0.04 0.10 -25.27
N GLN A 271 -0.55 -0.87 -24.50
CA GLN A 271 0.25 -1.87 -23.79
C GLN A 271 0.15 -3.23 -24.49
N HIS A 272 1.01 -4.18 -24.08
CA HIS A 272 0.95 -5.56 -24.56
C HIS A 272 1.16 -6.56 -23.44
N SER A 273 0.62 -7.76 -23.61
CA SER A 273 0.82 -8.91 -22.73
C SER A 273 1.23 -10.13 -23.56
N THR A 274 2.02 -11.03 -22.99
CA THR A 274 2.54 -12.21 -23.70
C THR A 274 2.23 -13.48 -22.92
N LEU A 275 1.63 -14.46 -23.59
CA LEU A 275 1.42 -15.81 -23.08
C LEU A 275 2.08 -16.81 -24.03
N SER A 276 2.41 -18.00 -23.53
CA SER A 276 3.05 -19.04 -24.34
C SER A 276 2.28 -20.35 -24.29
N LEU A 277 2.39 -21.12 -25.37
CA LEU A 277 1.93 -22.51 -25.44
C LEU A 277 3.09 -23.41 -25.89
N VAL A 278 2.99 -24.70 -25.54
CA VAL A 278 3.94 -25.72 -25.95
C VAL A 278 3.40 -26.45 -27.18
N ALA A 279 4.18 -26.46 -28.25
CA ALA A 279 3.95 -27.28 -29.43
C ALA A 279 4.84 -28.52 -29.36
N ARG A 280 4.24 -29.72 -29.40
CA ARG A 280 4.96 -31.01 -29.31
C ARG A 280 4.61 -31.93 -30.46
N ASN A 281 5.60 -32.61 -31.02
CA ASN A 281 5.37 -33.68 -31.99
C ASN A 281 5.13 -35.01 -31.26
N ARG A 282 3.88 -35.50 -31.25
CA ARG A 282 3.51 -36.84 -30.74
C ARG A 282 3.47 -37.91 -31.85
N GLY A 283 3.80 -37.54 -33.08
CA GLY A 283 3.83 -38.45 -34.23
C GLY A 283 5.17 -39.16 -34.39
N ALA A 284 5.18 -40.18 -35.26
CA ALA A 284 6.37 -40.99 -35.53
C ALA A 284 7.27 -40.44 -36.67
N LEU A 285 6.86 -39.35 -37.32
CA LEU A 285 7.60 -38.66 -38.38
C LEU A 285 7.87 -37.20 -37.98
N ARG A 286 8.92 -36.60 -38.56
CA ARG A 286 9.25 -35.18 -38.35
C ARG A 286 8.08 -34.28 -38.74
N LEU A 287 7.67 -33.44 -37.79
CA LEU A 287 6.61 -32.46 -37.97
C LEU A 287 7.24 -31.14 -38.40
N GLU A 288 6.78 -30.60 -39.52
CA GLU A 288 7.15 -29.29 -40.04
C GLU A 288 5.94 -28.37 -39.94
N VAL A 289 6.01 -27.37 -39.06
CA VAL A 289 5.04 -26.29 -38.95
C VAL A 289 5.49 -25.16 -39.88
N THR A 290 4.83 -25.06 -41.01
CA THR A 290 5.15 -24.11 -42.09
C THR A 290 4.71 -22.68 -41.79
N SER A 291 3.64 -22.52 -41.01
CA SER A 291 3.18 -21.21 -40.54
C SER A 291 2.35 -21.33 -39.26
N ALA A 292 2.47 -20.32 -38.41
CA ALA A 292 1.57 -20.00 -37.32
C ALA A 292 1.05 -18.59 -37.58
N ALA A 293 -0.25 -18.45 -37.82
CA ALA A 293 -0.87 -17.18 -38.23
C ALA A 293 -2.11 -16.89 -37.40
N VAL A 294 -2.31 -15.61 -37.06
CA VAL A 294 -3.45 -15.13 -36.28
C VAL A 294 -4.45 -14.38 -37.16
N THR A 295 -5.73 -14.46 -36.80
CA THR A 295 -6.81 -13.79 -37.57
C THR A 295 -6.96 -12.30 -37.28
N LEU A 296 -6.40 -11.79 -36.17
CA LEU A 296 -6.42 -10.37 -35.79
C LEU A 296 -5.01 -9.85 -35.58
N ALA A 297 -4.74 -8.64 -36.08
CA ALA A 297 -3.44 -7.97 -35.95
C ALA A 297 -3.11 -7.52 -34.51
N ASP A 298 -4.08 -7.55 -33.60
CA ASP A 298 -3.86 -7.36 -32.16
C ASP A 298 -3.00 -8.47 -31.56
N TYR A 299 -2.83 -9.60 -32.25
CA TYR A 299 -1.98 -10.69 -31.83
C TYR A 299 -0.73 -10.79 -32.72
N THR A 300 0.38 -11.19 -32.14
CA THR A 300 1.61 -11.57 -32.86
C THR A 300 2.15 -12.87 -32.30
N VAL A 301 2.79 -13.69 -33.12
CA VAL A 301 3.25 -15.03 -32.74
C VAL A 301 4.72 -15.22 -33.09
N SER A 302 5.49 -15.83 -32.20
CA SER A 302 6.91 -16.16 -32.41
C SER A 302 7.30 -17.44 -31.66
N PRO A 303 7.98 -18.42 -32.31
CA PRO A 303 8.32 -18.43 -33.74
C PRO A 303 7.08 -18.72 -34.62
N ALA A 304 7.08 -18.19 -35.85
CA ALA A 304 5.99 -18.40 -36.81
C ALA A 304 6.14 -19.68 -37.65
N ALA A 305 7.29 -20.33 -37.64
CA ALA A 305 7.54 -21.61 -38.30
C ALA A 305 8.67 -22.36 -37.58
N PHE A 306 8.58 -23.69 -37.53
CA PHE A 306 9.55 -24.54 -36.84
C PHE A 306 9.37 -26.02 -37.22
N GLY A 307 10.44 -26.80 -37.08
CA GLY A 307 10.40 -28.26 -37.25
C GLY A 307 10.66 -28.97 -35.94
N LEU A 308 9.97 -30.09 -35.70
CA LEU A 308 10.07 -30.91 -34.50
C LEU A 308 10.28 -32.37 -34.87
N ASP A 309 11.37 -32.96 -34.40
CA ASP A 309 11.56 -34.41 -34.46
C ASP A 309 10.57 -35.14 -33.53
N PRO A 310 10.32 -36.45 -33.74
CA PRO A 310 9.42 -37.21 -32.88
C PRO A 310 9.78 -37.06 -31.38
N GLY A 311 8.79 -36.69 -30.56
CA GLY A 311 8.96 -36.43 -29.11
C GLY A 311 9.42 -35.02 -28.74
N GLU A 312 9.98 -34.27 -29.69
CA GLU A 312 10.48 -32.91 -29.48
C GLU A 312 9.34 -31.91 -29.21
N SER A 313 9.65 -30.84 -28.48
CA SER A 313 8.73 -29.75 -28.19
C SER A 313 9.41 -28.39 -28.25
N THR A 314 8.65 -27.36 -28.62
CA THR A 314 9.08 -25.96 -28.57
C THR A 314 8.03 -25.08 -27.91
N SER A 315 8.46 -23.93 -27.40
CA SER A 315 7.58 -22.90 -26.83
C SER A 315 7.24 -21.86 -27.90
N VAL A 316 5.95 -21.54 -28.02
CA VAL A 316 5.43 -20.54 -28.96
C VAL A 316 4.83 -19.40 -28.14
N ALA A 317 5.47 -18.24 -28.18
CA ALA A 317 5.01 -17.03 -27.53
C ALA A 317 3.99 -16.29 -28.42
N VAL A 318 2.90 -15.85 -27.83
CA VAL A 318 1.85 -15.05 -28.45
C VAL A 318 1.71 -13.75 -27.65
N ALA A 319 1.93 -12.61 -28.30
CA ALA A 319 1.75 -11.30 -27.69
C ALA A 319 0.42 -10.68 -28.14
N PHE A 320 -0.32 -10.09 -27.21
CA PHE A 320 -1.59 -9.39 -27.40
C PHE A 320 -1.41 -7.90 -27.12
N ALA A 321 -1.66 -7.07 -28.14
CA ALA A 321 -1.62 -5.62 -28.10
C ALA A 321 -2.96 -5.08 -28.67
N PRO A 322 -3.98 -4.82 -27.82
CA PRO A 322 -5.29 -4.38 -28.28
C PRO A 322 -5.24 -3.00 -28.93
N SER A 323 -5.80 -2.92 -30.14
CA SER A 323 -5.90 -1.68 -30.93
C SER A 323 -7.22 -0.93 -30.74
N ALA A 324 -8.21 -1.54 -30.10
CA ALA A 324 -9.54 -0.96 -29.87
C ALA A 324 -10.19 -1.52 -28.59
N VAL A 325 -11.22 -0.81 -28.10
CA VAL A 325 -11.97 -1.18 -26.90
C VAL A 325 -12.90 -2.38 -27.17
N GLY A 326 -13.00 -3.29 -26.19
CA GLY A 326 -13.89 -4.44 -26.21
C GLY A 326 -13.18 -5.77 -26.47
N ALA A 327 -13.95 -6.85 -26.59
CA ALA A 327 -13.44 -8.20 -26.82
C ALA A 327 -12.74 -8.31 -28.19
N ARG A 328 -11.54 -8.91 -28.19
CA ARG A 328 -10.66 -9.09 -29.35
C ARG A 328 -10.44 -10.58 -29.59
N ASN A 329 -11.50 -11.34 -29.83
CA ASN A 329 -11.37 -12.79 -30.03
C ASN A 329 -10.71 -13.12 -31.37
N ALA A 330 -9.67 -13.94 -31.36
CA ALA A 330 -8.94 -14.39 -32.54
C ALA A 330 -8.70 -15.90 -32.54
N THR A 331 -8.20 -16.42 -33.66
CA THR A 331 -7.77 -17.80 -33.78
C THR A 331 -6.33 -17.83 -34.27
N LEU A 332 -5.47 -18.55 -33.55
CA LEU A 332 -4.13 -18.90 -33.99
C LEU A 332 -4.20 -20.22 -34.75
N THR A 333 -3.81 -20.21 -36.03
CA THR A 333 -3.83 -21.37 -36.90
C THR A 333 -2.41 -21.81 -37.22
N PHE A 334 -2.09 -23.06 -36.90
CA PHE A 334 -0.86 -23.73 -37.29
C PHE A 334 -1.11 -24.55 -38.55
N ALA A 335 -0.34 -24.30 -39.62
CA ALA A 335 -0.33 -25.13 -40.82
C ALA A 335 0.92 -26.02 -40.80
N SER A 336 0.73 -27.34 -40.87
CA SER A 336 1.82 -28.31 -40.77
C SER A 336 1.67 -29.45 -41.77
N ASN A 337 2.73 -30.25 -41.91
CA ASN A 337 2.68 -31.53 -42.63
C ASN A 337 2.06 -32.68 -41.80
N GLY A 338 1.58 -32.41 -40.57
CA GLY A 338 0.99 -33.39 -39.68
C GLY A 338 -0.47 -33.73 -40.01
N HIS A 339 -1.08 -34.61 -39.19
CA HIS A 339 -2.51 -34.91 -39.24
C HIS A 339 -3.19 -34.52 -37.92
N PRO A 340 -4.18 -33.59 -37.93
CA PRO A 340 -4.66 -32.84 -39.09
C PRO A 340 -3.61 -31.86 -39.65
N PRO A 341 -3.70 -31.47 -40.95
CA PRO A 341 -2.75 -30.54 -41.57
C PRO A 341 -2.89 -29.10 -41.05
N SER A 342 -3.97 -28.82 -40.32
CA SER A 342 -4.20 -27.56 -39.64
C SER A 342 -4.73 -27.80 -38.23
N SER A 343 -4.09 -27.14 -37.25
CA SER A 343 -4.50 -27.12 -35.85
C SER A 343 -4.76 -25.69 -35.42
N GLN A 344 -5.75 -25.47 -34.55
CA GLN A 344 -6.17 -24.13 -34.13
C GLN A 344 -6.16 -23.99 -32.60
N VAL A 345 -5.84 -22.77 -32.13
CA VAL A 345 -5.87 -22.36 -30.74
C VAL A 345 -6.73 -21.10 -30.64
N ALA A 346 -7.70 -21.11 -29.73
CA ALA A 346 -8.52 -19.93 -29.47
C ALA A 346 -7.71 -18.88 -28.69
N LEU A 347 -7.82 -17.62 -29.11
CA LEU A 347 -7.22 -16.47 -28.43
C LEU A 347 -8.34 -15.54 -27.96
N THR A 348 -8.39 -15.24 -26.67
CA THR A 348 -9.33 -14.27 -26.10
C THR A 348 -8.59 -13.16 -25.37
N GLY A 349 -9.15 -11.96 -25.39
CA GLY A 349 -8.58 -10.79 -24.74
C GLY A 349 -9.53 -9.60 -24.89
N THR A 350 -9.46 -8.64 -23.97
CA THR A 350 -10.30 -7.44 -23.97
C THR A 350 -9.42 -6.19 -23.92
N GLY A 351 -9.61 -5.30 -24.88
CA GLY A 351 -8.97 -3.98 -24.88
C GLY A 351 -9.77 -2.98 -24.07
N VAL A 352 -9.10 -2.21 -23.21
CA VAL A 352 -9.72 -1.08 -22.48
C VAL A 352 -8.82 0.15 -22.53
N ILE A 353 -9.42 1.34 -22.41
CA ILE A 353 -8.65 2.60 -22.35
C ILE A 353 -8.09 2.72 -20.93
N PRO A 354 -6.80 3.03 -20.73
CA PRO A 354 -6.23 3.15 -19.38
C PRO A 354 -6.87 4.30 -18.57
N PRO A 355 -6.79 4.26 -17.23
CA PRO A 355 -7.04 5.45 -16.43
C PRO A 355 -5.93 6.48 -16.69
N ILE A 356 -6.24 7.77 -16.54
CA ILE A 356 -5.26 8.86 -16.69
C ILE A 356 -5.37 9.73 -15.44
N LEU A 357 -4.31 9.76 -14.63
CA LEU A 357 -4.26 10.57 -13.42
C LEU A 357 -4.10 12.05 -13.76
N ALA A 358 -4.90 12.90 -13.12
CA ALA A 358 -4.70 14.35 -13.10
C ALA A 358 -4.92 14.91 -11.68
N LEU A 359 -3.97 15.71 -11.19
CA LEU A 359 -4.04 16.37 -9.89
C LEU A 359 -4.42 17.85 -10.04
N ARG A 360 -5.36 18.34 -9.21
CA ARG A 360 -5.87 19.73 -9.31
C ARG A 360 -6.15 20.35 -7.92
N PRO A 361 -5.50 21.44 -7.50
CA PRO A 361 -4.32 22.05 -8.12
C PRO A 361 -3.13 21.06 -8.16
N PRO A 362 -2.02 21.39 -8.85
CA PRO A 362 -0.79 20.58 -8.88
C PRO A 362 0.17 20.86 -7.71
N SER A 363 -0.17 21.83 -6.85
CA SER A 363 0.48 22.02 -5.56
C SER A 363 -0.46 22.66 -4.55
N ILE A 364 -0.15 22.45 -3.27
CA ILE A 364 -0.81 23.04 -2.11
C ILE A 364 0.15 24.00 -1.44
N GLU A 365 -0.29 25.24 -1.21
CA GLU A 365 0.43 26.25 -0.44
C GLU A 365 -0.44 26.70 0.74
N ALA A 366 0.15 26.82 1.92
CA ALA A 366 -0.52 27.21 3.15
C ALA A 366 0.40 28.01 4.07
N ALA A 367 -0.18 28.90 4.86
CA ALA A 367 0.51 29.61 5.94
C ALA A 367 -0.21 29.39 7.26
N ALA A 368 0.55 29.28 8.36
CA ALA A 368 0.01 29.13 9.69
C ALA A 368 0.85 29.86 10.75
N ILE A 369 0.16 30.30 11.80
CA ILE A 369 0.78 30.75 13.04
C ILE A 369 1.34 29.51 13.76
N PRO A 370 2.51 29.56 14.41
CA PRO A 370 3.01 28.44 15.22
C PRO A 370 1.97 27.97 16.25
N GLY A 371 1.80 26.66 16.42
CA GLY A 371 0.80 26.11 17.35
C GLY A 371 -0.61 25.91 16.79
N THR A 372 -0.83 26.07 15.48
CA THR A 372 -2.16 25.99 14.85
C THR A 372 -2.20 24.93 13.74
N SER A 373 -3.38 24.68 13.16
CA SER A 373 -3.50 23.77 12.01
C SER A 373 -4.40 24.33 10.93
N VAL A 374 -4.05 24.06 9.67
CA VAL A 374 -4.79 24.50 8.47
C VAL A 374 -5.17 23.27 7.65
N THR A 375 -6.36 23.29 7.05
CA THR A 375 -6.80 22.24 6.13
C THR A 375 -6.93 22.79 4.72
N LYS A 376 -6.31 22.10 3.77
CA LYS A 376 -6.42 22.32 2.32
C LYS A 376 -6.96 21.07 1.65
N SER A 377 -7.19 21.13 0.35
CA SER A 377 -7.60 19.96 -0.42
C SER A 377 -7.14 20.06 -1.87
N PHE A 378 -6.83 18.93 -2.47
CA PHE A 378 -6.62 18.77 -3.91
C PHE A 378 -7.56 17.69 -4.45
N LEU A 379 -7.76 17.68 -5.77
CA LEU A 379 -8.59 16.73 -6.48
C LEU A 379 -7.71 15.71 -7.20
N VAL A 380 -8.01 14.44 -7.00
CA VAL A 380 -7.53 13.32 -7.81
C VAL A 380 -8.58 13.05 -8.88
N CYS A 381 -8.26 13.37 -10.13
CA CYS A 381 -9.16 13.22 -11.27
C CYS A 381 -8.71 12.08 -12.19
N ASN A 382 -9.69 11.45 -12.82
CA ASN A 382 -9.48 10.42 -13.84
C ASN A 382 -9.92 10.95 -15.21
N ASP A 383 -8.98 11.42 -16.00
CA ASP A 383 -9.22 11.90 -17.37
C ASP A 383 -9.19 10.73 -18.40
N GLY A 384 -9.04 9.48 -17.92
CA GLY A 384 -8.95 8.25 -18.71
C GLY A 384 -10.29 7.53 -18.89
N GLY A 385 -10.21 6.24 -19.29
CA GLY A 385 -11.38 5.46 -19.74
C GLY A 385 -11.78 4.25 -18.89
N THR A 386 -11.02 3.91 -17.84
CA THR A 386 -11.37 2.91 -16.82
C THR A 386 -11.19 3.48 -15.42
N ASP A 387 -11.71 2.82 -14.38
CA ASP A 387 -11.58 3.28 -12.99
C ASP A 387 -10.12 3.47 -12.58
N LEU A 388 -9.82 4.64 -12.03
CA LEU A 388 -8.52 4.98 -11.44
C LEU A 388 -8.59 4.65 -9.95
N THR A 389 -7.74 3.74 -9.48
CA THR A 389 -7.55 3.49 -8.05
C THR A 389 -6.30 4.21 -7.58
N PHE A 390 -6.36 4.88 -6.44
CA PHE A 390 -5.21 5.56 -5.86
C PHE A 390 -5.06 5.23 -4.37
N HIS A 391 -3.83 5.30 -3.88
CA HIS A 391 -3.48 5.34 -2.47
C HIS A 391 -2.58 6.56 -2.23
N ALA A 392 -3.07 7.51 -1.43
CA ALA A 392 -2.35 8.70 -1.02
C ALA A 392 -1.66 8.45 0.32
N THR A 393 -0.34 8.59 0.35
CA THR A 393 0.48 8.49 1.54
C THR A 393 1.05 9.87 1.83
N PRO A 394 0.77 10.46 3.01
CA PRO A 394 1.45 11.69 3.41
C PRO A 394 2.95 11.42 3.45
N PRO A 395 3.80 12.43 3.25
CA PRO A 395 5.24 12.26 3.36
C PRO A 395 5.59 11.66 4.74
N GLY A 396 6.12 10.44 4.71
CA GLY A 396 6.41 9.64 5.91
C GLY A 396 5.21 8.99 6.62
N GLY A 397 4.06 8.79 5.96
CA GLY A 397 2.98 7.94 6.49
C GLY A 397 3.44 6.48 6.60
N MET A 398 3.11 5.77 7.68
CA MET A 398 3.51 4.36 7.88
C MET A 398 3.14 3.49 6.66
N ALA A 399 4.14 2.86 6.04
CA ALA A 399 3.91 1.79 5.07
C ALA A 399 3.62 0.47 5.79
N ALA A 400 3.17 -0.56 5.06
CA ALA A 400 3.26 -1.92 5.56
C ALA A 400 4.74 -2.24 5.84
N ALA A 401 5.02 -2.89 6.98
CA ALA A 401 6.37 -3.24 7.41
C ALA A 401 7.20 -3.80 6.24
N THR A 402 8.40 -3.24 6.05
CA THR A 402 9.35 -3.70 5.03
C THR A 402 9.57 -5.20 5.22
N SER A 403 9.55 -5.99 4.13
CA SER A 403 9.77 -7.44 4.23
C SER A 403 11.13 -7.71 4.90
N ILE A 404 11.10 -8.24 6.12
CA ILE A 404 12.30 -8.64 6.87
C ILE A 404 13.09 -9.64 6.04
N GLN A 405 14.37 -9.36 5.84
CA GLN A 405 15.25 -10.18 5.03
C GLN A 405 15.93 -11.23 5.91
N PRO A 406 15.83 -12.53 5.58
CA PRO A 406 16.43 -13.57 6.37
C PRO A 406 17.95 -13.42 6.36
N TYR A 407 18.53 -13.47 7.56
CA TYR A 407 19.97 -13.40 7.73
C TYR A 407 20.70 -14.54 6.99
N LEU A 408 21.76 -14.18 6.26
CA LEU A 408 22.62 -15.11 5.55
C LEU A 408 24.06 -14.99 6.06
N TYR A 409 24.48 -15.92 6.91
CA TYR A 409 25.88 -16.00 7.38
C TYR A 409 26.84 -16.27 6.22
N ARG A 410 28.00 -15.62 6.26
CA ARG A 410 29.06 -15.75 5.25
C ARG A 410 30.43 -15.70 5.87
N ALA A 411 31.34 -16.52 5.33
CA ALA A 411 32.75 -16.39 5.64
C ALA A 411 33.31 -15.07 5.10
N LYS A 412 34.30 -14.52 5.80
CA LYS A 412 35.02 -13.31 5.39
C LYS A 412 35.54 -13.45 3.95
N ASN A 413 35.39 -12.40 3.14
CA ASN A 413 35.69 -12.36 1.69
C ASN A 413 34.81 -13.23 0.76
N ALA A 414 33.78 -13.93 1.25
CA ALA A 414 32.90 -14.71 0.37
C ALA A 414 31.91 -13.79 -0.40
N PRO A 415 31.71 -13.98 -1.73
CA PRO A 415 30.80 -13.15 -2.54
C PRO A 415 29.33 -13.40 -2.21
N ASP A 416 28.48 -12.36 -2.37
CA ASP A 416 27.04 -12.47 -2.08
C ASP A 416 26.23 -13.03 -3.23
N PRO A 417 25.50 -14.15 -3.04
CA PRO A 417 24.73 -14.73 -4.11
C PRO A 417 23.40 -13.98 -4.33
N ARG A 418 22.96 -13.15 -3.39
CA ARG A 418 21.71 -12.38 -3.55
C ARG A 418 21.94 -11.26 -4.56
N PRO A 419 20.98 -11.02 -5.47
CA PRO A 419 21.07 -9.93 -6.42
C PRO A 419 21.11 -8.59 -5.69
N GLY A 420 21.80 -7.62 -6.28
CA GLY A 420 21.76 -6.24 -5.81
C GLY A 420 20.34 -5.66 -5.87
N ALA A 421 20.00 -4.83 -4.89
CA ALA A 421 18.70 -4.22 -4.75
C ALA A 421 18.84 -2.72 -4.44
N LEU A 422 18.01 -1.91 -5.11
CA LEU A 422 17.81 -0.50 -4.80
C LEU A 422 16.44 -0.36 -4.13
N GLY A 423 16.38 0.40 -3.03
CA GLY A 423 15.15 0.69 -2.31
C GLY A 423 14.24 1.68 -3.02
N SER A 424 13.02 1.87 -2.51
CA SER A 424 11.99 2.72 -3.14
C SER A 424 11.76 4.07 -2.47
N GLY A 425 12.70 4.58 -1.67
CA GLY A 425 12.55 5.89 -0.98
C GLY A 425 11.65 5.89 0.26
N GLY A 426 11.27 4.71 0.79
CA GLY A 426 10.32 4.55 1.90
C GLY A 426 8.87 4.90 1.56
N PRO A 427 7.96 5.00 2.55
CA PRO A 427 8.22 4.87 3.98
C PRO A 427 8.50 3.43 4.44
N ASP A 428 9.18 3.26 5.58
CA ASP A 428 9.22 2.00 6.33
C ASP A 428 7.99 1.87 7.28
N GLY A 429 7.98 0.86 8.16
CA GLY A 429 6.87 0.60 9.10
C GLY A 429 6.71 1.68 10.17
N PHE A 430 7.79 2.38 10.54
CA PHE A 430 7.82 3.51 11.45
C PHE A 430 7.45 4.81 10.72
N GLY A 431 7.68 4.84 9.42
CA GLY A 431 7.38 5.91 8.47
C GLY A 431 8.59 6.77 8.09
N HIS A 432 9.82 6.32 8.34
CA HIS A 432 10.99 7.00 7.76
C HIS A 432 10.95 6.89 6.24
N VAL A 433 11.30 7.98 5.56
CA VAL A 433 11.45 8.05 4.10
C VAL A 433 12.85 8.48 3.75
N TRP A 434 13.31 8.21 2.53
CA TRP A 434 14.57 8.75 2.04
C TRP A 434 14.43 9.35 0.65
N LEU A 435 15.26 10.36 0.36
CA LEU A 435 15.45 11.00 -0.94
C LEU A 435 16.94 11.27 -1.15
N ASP A 436 17.40 11.19 -2.39
CA ASP A 436 18.79 11.52 -2.73
C ASP A 436 18.90 12.85 -3.49
N SER A 437 20.12 13.35 -3.65
CA SER A 437 20.42 14.63 -4.31
C SER A 437 20.21 14.64 -5.83
N ASP A 438 20.09 13.46 -6.45
CA ASP A 438 19.81 13.31 -7.87
C ASP A 438 18.30 13.37 -8.17
N ASP A 439 17.46 13.15 -7.14
CA ASP A 439 16.02 13.36 -7.18
C ASP A 439 15.63 14.86 -7.16
N LEU A 440 14.52 15.19 -7.84
CA LEU A 440 13.96 16.53 -7.80
C LEU A 440 13.45 16.86 -6.39
N GLY A 441 13.99 17.92 -5.76
CA GLY A 441 13.68 18.25 -4.35
C GLY A 441 14.56 17.53 -3.33
N GLY A 442 15.58 16.82 -3.81
CA GLY A 442 16.59 16.13 -3.00
C GLY A 442 17.44 17.06 -2.13
N PRO A 443 18.11 16.50 -1.11
CA PRO A 443 19.11 17.25 -0.34
C PRO A 443 20.24 17.74 -1.25
N VAL A 444 20.85 18.86 -0.88
CA VAL A 444 22.05 19.37 -1.58
C VAL A 444 23.29 18.72 -0.98
N PHE A 445 24.14 18.13 -1.83
CA PHE A 445 25.48 17.71 -1.40
C PHE A 445 26.30 18.93 -0.98
N SER A 446 26.73 18.94 0.28
CA SER A 446 27.47 20.00 0.96
C SER A 446 28.39 19.40 2.02
N TRP A 447 29.55 18.89 1.60
CA TRP A 447 30.53 18.26 2.48
C TRP A 447 30.95 19.14 3.67
N VAL A 448 30.95 18.58 4.88
CA VAL A 448 31.40 19.30 6.09
C VAL A 448 32.71 18.70 6.62
N ASP A 449 33.83 19.28 6.23
CA ASP A 449 35.15 18.82 6.69
C ASP A 449 35.39 19.18 8.17
N ILE A 450 35.36 18.15 9.02
CA ILE A 450 35.66 18.23 10.45
C ILE A 450 37.02 17.62 10.82
N SER A 451 37.86 17.24 9.86
CA SER A 451 39.18 16.62 10.12
C SER A 451 40.11 17.45 11.03
N THR A 452 39.95 18.77 11.02
CA THR A 452 40.75 19.71 11.83
C THR A 452 40.02 20.25 13.06
N THR A 453 38.70 20.09 13.14
CA THR A 453 37.87 20.71 14.20
C THR A 453 37.06 19.72 15.03
N GLY A 454 36.95 18.47 14.58
CA GLY A 454 36.28 17.38 15.26
C GLY A 454 37.22 16.62 16.20
N THR A 455 36.62 15.76 17.00
CA THR A 455 37.35 14.83 17.88
C THR A 455 37.60 13.53 17.11
N GLN A 456 38.85 13.08 17.04
CA GLN A 456 39.20 11.82 16.39
C GLN A 456 38.79 10.64 17.27
N ALA A 457 38.08 9.66 16.70
CA ALA A 457 37.83 8.40 17.37
C ALA A 457 39.15 7.61 17.55
N PRO A 458 39.41 7.01 18.72
CA PRO A 458 40.74 6.51 19.09
C PRO A 458 41.08 5.13 18.49
N PHE A 459 40.88 4.97 17.17
CA PHE A 459 41.39 3.82 16.41
C PHE A 459 42.88 4.00 16.12
N THR A 460 43.66 2.92 16.24
CA THR A 460 45.13 2.96 16.09
C THR A 460 45.65 1.77 15.29
N GLY A 461 46.73 1.97 14.53
CA GLY A 461 47.33 0.92 13.70
C GLY A 461 46.40 0.49 12.56
N ILE A 462 46.33 -0.83 12.36
CA ILE A 462 45.35 -1.46 11.48
C ILE A 462 44.22 -1.98 12.36
N ALA A 463 43.02 -1.42 12.21
CA ALA A 463 41.81 -1.89 12.86
C ALA A 463 40.84 -2.43 11.82
N ASP A 464 40.31 -3.61 12.12
CA ASP A 464 39.42 -4.42 11.32
C ASP A 464 38.38 -5.01 12.28
N ASP A 465 37.11 -5.02 11.91
CA ASP A 465 36.01 -5.53 12.74
C ASP A 465 36.03 -5.00 14.19
N LEU A 466 36.12 -3.67 14.37
CA LEU A 466 36.15 -3.03 15.68
C LEU A 466 35.09 -1.96 15.84
N THR A 467 34.44 -1.94 17.02
CA THR A 467 33.47 -0.91 17.41
C THR A 467 33.92 -0.23 18.70
N LEU A 468 33.90 1.11 18.71
CA LEU A 468 34.28 1.96 19.84
C LEU A 468 33.14 2.92 20.21
N GLY A 469 33.08 3.31 21.49
CA GLY A 469 32.06 4.20 22.04
C GLY A 469 31.71 3.82 23.48
N PRO A 470 30.67 4.41 24.08
CA PRO A 470 29.83 5.45 23.48
C PRO A 470 30.53 6.81 23.35
N PHE A 471 30.15 7.58 22.34
CA PHE A 471 30.53 8.98 22.13
C PHE A 471 29.29 9.88 22.25
N PRO A 472 29.43 11.13 22.73
CA PRO A 472 28.28 12.01 22.95
C PRO A 472 27.72 12.57 21.64
N ILE A 473 26.39 12.60 21.50
CA ILE A 473 25.68 13.23 20.37
C ILE A 473 25.59 14.75 20.54
N GLY A 474 25.43 15.22 21.78
CA GLY A 474 25.25 16.65 22.10
C GLY A 474 23.80 17.10 22.25
N PHE A 475 22.83 16.27 21.86
CA PHE A 475 21.40 16.47 22.04
C PHE A 475 20.66 15.12 22.11
N GLU A 476 19.36 15.12 22.42
CA GLU A 476 18.50 13.94 22.44
C GLU A 476 17.99 13.62 21.03
N PHE A 477 18.66 12.70 20.32
CA PHE A 477 18.30 12.29 18.96
C PHE A 477 17.15 11.27 18.98
N PRO A 478 16.01 11.53 18.32
CA PRO A 478 14.92 10.57 18.20
C PRO A 478 15.19 9.54 17.09
N PHE A 479 14.99 8.25 17.36
CA PHE A 479 15.18 7.17 16.37
C PHE A 479 14.30 5.96 16.69
N TYR A 480 13.44 5.53 15.75
CA TYR A 480 12.44 4.45 15.92
C TYR A 480 11.70 4.48 17.28
N GLY A 481 11.23 5.66 17.69
CA GLY A 481 10.47 5.86 18.93
C GLY A 481 11.32 5.91 20.21
N GLY A 482 12.61 5.61 20.12
CA GLY A 482 13.60 5.82 21.17
C GLY A 482 14.20 7.23 21.15
N ARG A 483 14.91 7.59 22.22
CA ARG A 483 15.74 8.81 22.30
C ARG A 483 17.14 8.45 22.77
N PHE A 484 18.14 8.97 22.07
CA PHE A 484 19.55 8.63 22.28
C PHE A 484 20.39 9.88 22.45
N HIS A 485 21.36 9.84 23.37
CA HIS A 485 22.31 10.93 23.63
C HIS A 485 23.76 10.51 23.36
N GLU A 486 23.97 9.25 22.98
CA GLU A 486 25.25 8.60 22.78
C GLU A 486 25.20 7.65 21.57
N PHE A 487 26.35 7.39 20.95
CA PHE A 487 26.46 6.48 19.79
C PHE A 487 27.80 5.73 19.78
N ASN A 488 27.83 4.57 19.12
CA ASN A 488 29.02 3.75 18.89
C ASN A 488 29.41 3.79 17.40
N ILE A 489 30.71 3.80 17.11
CA ILE A 489 31.28 3.84 15.76
C ILE A 489 31.94 2.50 15.45
N CYS A 490 31.62 1.90 14.29
CA CYS A 490 32.27 0.70 13.79
C CYS A 490 33.22 1.01 12.62
N THR A 491 34.36 0.33 12.55
CA THR A 491 35.29 0.41 11.40
C THR A 491 34.62 0.00 10.10
N ASN A 492 33.60 -0.86 10.14
CA ASN A 492 32.83 -1.34 8.99
C ASN A 492 31.79 -0.34 8.45
N GLY A 493 31.95 0.96 8.75
CA GLY A 493 31.25 2.06 8.08
C GLY A 493 29.81 2.30 8.52
N PHE A 494 29.47 1.89 9.74
CA PHE A 494 28.18 2.18 10.38
C PHE A 494 28.35 2.71 11.79
N ILE A 495 27.28 3.32 12.31
CA ILE A 495 27.13 3.62 13.73
C ILE A 495 25.91 2.89 14.30
N SER A 496 25.88 2.70 15.60
CA SER A 496 24.71 2.22 16.31
C SER A 496 24.53 2.97 17.62
N PHE A 497 23.29 3.20 18.02
CA PHE A 497 22.99 3.86 19.30
C PHE A 497 23.07 2.92 20.51
N THR A 498 23.10 1.60 20.28
CA THR A 498 23.10 0.61 21.38
C THR A 498 24.03 -0.58 21.16
N SER A 499 24.32 -0.93 19.91
CA SER A 499 25.07 -2.12 19.56
C SER A 499 26.57 -1.91 19.66
N HIS A 500 27.27 -2.96 20.07
CA HIS A 500 28.73 -3.06 20.02
C HIS A 500 29.18 -4.12 19.00
N SER A 501 28.26 -4.60 18.15
CA SER A 501 28.60 -5.48 17.03
C SER A 501 29.62 -4.80 16.13
N ALA A 502 30.55 -5.60 15.61
CA ALA A 502 31.50 -5.18 14.60
C ALA A 502 31.41 -6.05 13.34
N SER A 503 30.20 -6.55 13.05
CA SER A 503 29.97 -7.47 11.93
C SER A 503 30.44 -6.88 10.60
N PHE A 504 31.25 -7.63 9.87
CA PHE A 504 31.60 -7.38 8.47
C PHE A 504 30.56 -7.95 7.49
N VAL A 505 29.65 -8.79 7.99
CA VAL A 505 28.65 -9.51 7.17
C VAL A 505 27.43 -8.62 6.97
N TYR A 506 27.55 -7.67 6.05
CA TYR A 506 26.46 -6.78 5.66
C TYR A 506 25.25 -7.54 5.09
N GLN A 507 24.04 -7.03 5.36
CA GLN A 507 22.76 -7.63 4.98
C GLN A 507 21.83 -6.55 4.39
N PRO A 508 20.91 -6.90 3.47
CA PRO A 508 19.84 -5.97 3.09
C PRO A 508 18.98 -5.66 4.33
N LEU A 509 18.59 -4.40 4.50
CA LEU A 509 17.90 -3.94 5.72
C LEU A 509 16.37 -3.81 5.48
N PRO A 510 15.49 -4.15 6.44
CA PRO A 510 15.80 -4.76 7.71
C PRO A 510 16.16 -6.24 7.59
N SER A 511 17.07 -6.74 8.43
CA SER A 511 17.44 -8.15 8.54
C SER A 511 17.50 -8.62 10.00
N ASP A 512 16.91 -9.78 10.25
CA ASP A 512 16.68 -10.41 11.56
C ASP A 512 17.90 -11.07 12.21
N GLY A 513 19.08 -10.95 11.61
CA GLY A 513 20.29 -11.60 12.10
C GLY A 513 20.80 -11.02 13.42
N PHE A 514 21.18 -11.90 14.36
CA PHE A 514 21.71 -11.44 15.66
C PHE A 514 23.03 -10.65 15.54
N GLU A 515 23.81 -10.87 14.47
CA GLU A 515 25.05 -10.14 14.20
C GLU A 515 24.80 -8.78 13.52
N VAL A 516 23.61 -8.59 12.94
CA VAL A 516 23.17 -7.32 12.33
C VAL A 516 22.96 -6.32 13.47
N PRO A 517 23.67 -5.20 13.54
CA PRO A 517 23.56 -4.29 14.68
C PRO A 517 22.12 -3.78 14.88
N GLU A 518 21.65 -3.75 16.13
CA GLU A 518 20.39 -3.07 16.48
C GLU A 518 20.55 -1.54 16.49
N ASN A 519 19.46 -0.78 16.27
CA ASN A 519 19.47 0.69 16.20
C ASN A 519 20.56 1.22 15.26
N LEU A 520 20.56 0.70 14.04
CA LEU A 520 21.65 0.83 13.07
C LEU A 520 21.44 2.04 12.16
N VAL A 521 22.51 2.81 11.96
CA VAL A 521 22.64 3.83 10.93
C VAL A 521 23.83 3.47 10.05
N ALA A 522 23.55 3.04 8.83
CA ALA A 522 24.53 2.51 7.89
C ALA A 522 24.60 3.40 6.64
N PRO A 523 25.45 4.45 6.61
CA PRO A 523 25.75 5.16 5.37
C PRO A 523 26.49 4.26 4.38
N LEU A 524 27.30 3.32 4.89
CA LEU A 524 28.09 2.40 4.08
C LEU A 524 28.56 1.20 4.91
N TRP A 525 27.66 0.26 5.20
CA TRP A 525 28.04 -0.95 5.92
C TRP A 525 28.73 -1.96 4.98
N ARG A 526 30.03 -2.15 5.18
CA ARG A 526 30.89 -3.08 4.45
C ARG A 526 32.10 -3.48 5.30
N ASP A 527 32.74 -4.58 4.96
CA ASP A 527 34.07 -4.99 5.45
C ASP A 527 35.13 -3.92 5.08
N LEU A 528 35.36 -2.97 5.99
CA LEU A 528 36.24 -1.81 5.83
C LEU A 528 37.35 -1.84 6.88
N LEU A 529 38.54 -1.45 6.44
CA LEU A 529 39.74 -1.32 7.25
C LEU A 529 39.99 0.15 7.59
N TYR A 530 40.37 0.36 8.85
CA TYR A 530 41.03 1.57 9.31
C TYR A 530 42.54 1.34 9.32
N ILE A 531 43.30 2.15 8.60
CA ILE A 531 44.77 2.08 8.58
C ILE A 531 45.35 3.47 8.82
N ASP A 532 45.84 3.72 10.03
CA ASP A 532 46.39 5.03 10.42
C ASP A 532 47.51 5.53 9.50
N VAL A 533 48.46 4.66 9.16
CA VAL A 533 49.60 4.96 8.27
C VAL A 533 49.19 5.19 6.82
N ALA A 534 47.99 4.75 6.43
CA ALA A 534 47.42 5.01 5.10
C ALA A 534 46.54 6.26 5.08
N GLY A 535 46.40 6.96 6.21
CA GLY A 535 45.60 8.19 6.33
C GLY A 535 44.13 7.97 6.66
N SER A 536 43.71 6.75 7.01
CA SER A 536 42.34 6.52 7.49
C SER A 536 42.11 7.26 8.80
N SER A 537 40.98 7.93 8.91
CA SER A 537 40.60 8.66 10.13
C SER A 537 39.08 8.70 10.28
N ILE A 538 38.60 8.72 11.53
CA ILE A 538 37.18 8.89 11.83
C ILE A 538 37.06 10.02 12.86
N TYR A 539 36.29 11.05 12.53
CA TYR A 539 36.07 12.22 13.38
C TYR A 539 34.59 12.37 13.71
N TYR A 540 34.29 12.97 14.88
CA TYR A 540 32.93 13.41 15.21
C TYR A 540 32.94 14.81 15.84
N LYS A 541 31.87 15.57 15.63
CA LYS A 541 31.73 16.93 16.16
C LYS A 541 30.26 17.31 16.31
N TYR A 542 29.88 17.73 17.52
CA TYR A 542 28.67 18.52 17.73
C TYR A 542 29.01 19.99 17.56
N ASP A 543 28.39 20.68 16.59
CA ASP A 543 28.71 22.08 16.27
C ASP A 543 27.87 23.12 17.03
N GLY A 544 27.00 22.66 17.93
CA GLY A 544 26.00 23.49 18.63
C GLY A 544 24.61 23.43 18.00
N SER A 545 24.47 22.84 16.82
CA SER A 545 23.19 22.62 16.13
C SER A 545 22.96 21.16 15.75
N ARG A 546 23.98 20.48 15.23
CA ARG A 546 23.88 19.10 14.70
C ARG A 546 25.14 18.31 15.00
N LEU A 547 25.05 16.98 14.94
CA LEU A 547 26.20 16.08 15.07
C LEU A 547 26.67 15.69 13.68
N ILE A 548 27.98 15.82 13.42
CA ILE A 548 28.63 15.39 12.18
C ILE A 548 29.63 14.29 12.54
N ILE A 549 29.61 13.17 11.79
CA ILE A 549 30.52 12.04 11.92
C ILE A 549 31.14 11.80 10.55
N GLN A 550 32.44 11.97 10.43
CA GLN A 550 33.19 11.87 9.18
C GLN A 550 34.08 10.64 9.20
N PHE A 551 33.87 9.73 8.24
CA PHE A 551 34.80 8.65 7.90
C PHE A 551 35.64 9.12 6.72
N ASP A 552 36.97 9.11 6.87
CA ASP A 552 37.89 9.59 5.85
C ASP A 552 38.93 8.53 5.50
N ASN A 553 39.14 8.32 4.19
CA ASN A 553 40.10 7.37 3.63
C ASN A 553 39.99 5.95 4.21
N MET A 554 38.76 5.46 4.40
CA MET A 554 38.50 4.08 4.79
C MET A 554 38.78 3.15 3.59
N ILE A 555 39.29 1.95 3.85
CA ILE A 555 39.77 1.05 2.79
C ILE A 555 38.97 -0.25 2.81
N PRO A 556 38.24 -0.62 1.73
CA PRO A 556 37.59 -1.92 1.66
C PRO A 556 38.60 -3.06 1.72
N LEU A 557 38.29 -4.10 2.48
CA LEU A 557 39.17 -5.26 2.59
C LEU A 557 39.43 -5.88 1.20
N GLY A 558 40.71 -6.08 0.87
CA GLY A 558 41.13 -6.60 -0.44
C GLY A 558 41.13 -5.58 -1.58
N SER A 559 40.87 -4.30 -1.30
CA SER A 559 40.97 -3.19 -2.25
C SER A 559 42.07 -2.18 -1.85
N THR A 560 42.40 -1.29 -2.79
CA THR A 560 43.21 -0.08 -2.56
C THR A 560 42.39 1.21 -2.71
N ASP A 561 41.08 1.09 -2.92
CA ASP A 561 40.19 2.24 -3.06
C ASP A 561 40.01 2.97 -1.72
N LEU A 562 39.81 4.28 -1.78
CA LEU A 562 39.61 5.14 -0.62
C LEU A 562 38.16 5.61 -0.55
N TYR A 563 37.53 5.41 0.60
CA TYR A 563 36.14 5.72 0.83
C TYR A 563 36.05 6.80 1.91
N SER A 564 35.43 7.94 1.58
CA SER A 564 35.24 9.09 2.46
C SER A 564 33.77 9.50 2.42
N PHE A 565 33.08 9.38 3.56
CA PHE A 565 31.65 9.62 3.70
C PHE A 565 31.33 10.16 5.10
N GLU A 566 30.17 10.78 5.26
CA GLU A 566 29.75 11.37 6.53
C GLU A 566 28.30 11.03 6.88
N ILE A 567 28.02 11.05 8.18
CA ILE A 567 26.69 10.97 8.79
C ILE A 567 26.45 12.30 9.50
N ILE A 568 25.33 12.95 9.22
CA ILE A 568 24.89 14.14 9.93
C ILE A 568 23.56 13.80 10.61
N LEU A 569 23.49 14.00 11.91
CA LEU A 569 22.27 13.85 12.70
C LEU A 569 21.74 15.23 13.08
N GLU A 570 20.49 15.49 12.73
CA GLU A 570 19.76 16.71 13.05
C GLU A 570 18.85 16.49 14.29
N PRO A 571 18.60 17.52 15.13
CA PRO A 571 17.76 17.40 16.33
C PRO A 571 16.32 16.95 16.12
N ASP A 572 15.79 17.12 14.91
CA ASP A 572 14.45 16.70 14.51
C ASP A 572 14.34 15.20 14.16
N GLY A 573 15.46 14.49 14.11
CA GLY A 573 15.52 13.06 13.78
C GLY A 573 15.93 12.78 12.34
N ASP A 574 16.21 13.80 11.54
CA ASP A 574 16.74 13.62 10.20
C ASP A 574 18.18 13.09 10.24
N ILE A 575 18.48 12.22 9.28
CA ILE A 575 19.80 11.63 9.06
C ILE A 575 20.22 11.96 7.64
N ILE A 576 21.38 12.58 7.48
CA ILE A 576 21.95 12.88 6.16
C ILE A 576 23.22 12.07 5.98
N TYR A 577 23.30 11.32 4.88
CA TYR A 577 24.53 10.71 4.40
C TYR A 577 25.12 11.59 3.30
N GLN A 578 26.43 11.78 3.30
CA GLN A 578 27.11 12.38 2.14
C GLN A 578 28.35 11.57 1.75
N TYR A 579 28.58 11.49 0.45
CA TYR A 579 29.65 10.69 -0.13
C TYR A 579 30.61 11.57 -0.91
N LEU A 580 31.80 11.85 -0.36
CA LEU A 580 32.81 12.66 -1.03
C LEU A 580 33.65 11.81 -1.99
N VAL A 581 34.14 10.67 -1.50
CA VAL A 581 34.96 9.74 -2.27
C VAL A 581 34.40 8.34 -2.08
N LEU A 582 34.02 7.73 -3.19
CA LEU A 582 33.76 6.30 -3.29
C LEU A 582 34.59 5.84 -4.49
N GLY A 583 35.19 4.65 -4.44
CA GLY A 583 36.00 4.11 -5.54
C GLY A 583 35.21 3.91 -6.86
N PRO A 584 35.43 2.86 -7.66
CA PRO A 584 34.65 2.62 -8.88
C PRO A 584 33.16 2.26 -8.63
N GLY A 585 32.64 2.53 -7.43
CA GLY A 585 31.29 2.20 -7.00
C GLY A 585 31.23 1.21 -5.84
N MET A 586 30.15 1.28 -5.05
CA MET A 586 29.84 0.22 -4.08
C MET A 586 29.18 -0.96 -4.81
N THR A 587 29.87 -2.07 -5.03
CA THR A 587 29.24 -3.30 -5.58
C THR A 587 28.96 -4.36 -4.53
N ALA A 588 29.45 -4.16 -3.30
CA ALA A 588 29.24 -5.03 -2.16
C ALA A 588 29.10 -4.17 -0.89
N GLY A 589 27.99 -4.29 -0.17
CA GLY A 589 27.70 -3.47 1.00
C GLY A 589 26.22 -3.11 1.13
N SER A 590 25.87 -2.47 2.24
CA SER A 590 24.50 -2.03 2.56
C SER A 590 24.46 -0.56 2.95
N VAL A 591 23.43 0.14 2.49
CA VAL A 591 23.08 1.50 2.88
C VAL A 591 21.65 1.47 3.41
N GLY A 592 21.41 2.06 4.58
CA GLY A 592 20.09 2.06 5.18
C GLY A 592 20.07 2.35 6.67
N ILE A 593 18.92 2.10 7.28
CA ILE A 593 18.69 2.18 8.73
C ILE A 593 17.83 1.01 9.20
N GLN A 594 17.94 0.65 10.48
CA GLN A 594 17.14 -0.41 11.08
C GLN A 594 16.85 -0.14 12.55
N ASP A 595 15.67 -0.57 13.00
CA ASP A 595 15.20 -0.45 14.37
C ASP A 595 15.92 -1.41 15.35
N ALA A 596 15.52 -1.35 16.63
CA ALA A 596 16.09 -2.19 17.67
C ALA A 596 15.68 -3.68 17.54
N ALA A 597 14.45 -3.95 17.11
CA ALA A 597 13.91 -5.30 17.01
C ALA A 597 14.40 -6.04 15.75
N ARG A 598 14.95 -5.31 14.77
CA ARG A 598 15.36 -5.82 13.45
C ARG A 598 14.17 -6.24 12.58
N GLU A 599 13.02 -5.65 12.87
CA GLU A 599 11.75 -5.94 12.20
C GLU A 599 11.31 -4.78 11.30
N ASP A 600 11.98 -3.63 11.42
CA ASP A 600 11.66 -2.44 10.64
C ASP A 600 12.93 -1.68 10.22
N GLY A 601 12.87 -1.06 9.05
CA GLY A 601 14.07 -0.58 8.37
C GLY A 601 13.84 -0.05 6.98
N LEU A 602 14.78 0.80 6.54
CA LEU A 602 14.90 1.21 5.14
C LEU A 602 16.11 0.52 4.51
N ASN A 603 15.86 -0.33 3.52
CA ASN A 603 16.88 -0.69 2.52
C ASN A 603 17.02 0.49 1.56
N ILE A 604 18.15 1.19 1.56
CA ILE A 604 18.43 2.21 0.54
C ILE A 604 19.13 1.53 -0.63
N ALA A 605 20.24 0.83 -0.36
CA ALA A 605 20.98 0.09 -1.36
C ALA A 605 21.62 -1.15 -0.76
N PHE A 606 21.58 -2.26 -1.50
CA PHE A 606 22.27 -3.50 -1.16
C PHE A 606 22.97 -4.03 -2.41
N ASN A 607 24.29 -4.28 -2.35
CA ASN A 607 25.08 -4.84 -3.45
C ASN A 607 24.84 -4.18 -4.82
N THR A 608 24.67 -2.87 -4.84
CA THR A 608 24.39 -2.09 -6.05
C THR A 608 25.23 -0.82 -6.07
N ASN A 609 25.66 -0.42 -7.28
CA ASN A 609 26.48 0.75 -7.52
C ASN A 609 25.70 2.07 -7.42
N TYR A 610 24.91 2.19 -6.36
CA TYR A 610 24.01 3.31 -6.17
C TYR A 610 24.70 4.49 -5.49
N PRO A 611 25.27 4.37 -4.26
CA PRO A 611 25.94 5.52 -3.69
C PRO A 611 27.16 5.86 -4.55
N HIS A 612 27.26 7.11 -4.96
CA HIS A 612 28.36 7.63 -5.77
C HIS A 612 28.90 8.95 -5.21
N ALA A 613 30.08 9.34 -5.69
CA ALA A 613 30.72 10.58 -5.26
C ALA A 613 29.84 11.80 -5.55
N ASN A 614 29.90 12.79 -4.65
CA ASN A 614 29.10 14.02 -4.63
C ASN A 614 27.59 13.82 -4.48
N GLN A 615 27.17 12.70 -3.88
CA GLN A 615 25.77 12.43 -3.58
C GLN A 615 25.48 12.72 -2.10
N ALA A 616 24.28 13.24 -1.83
CA ALA A 616 23.71 13.29 -0.49
C ALA A 616 22.40 12.48 -0.45
N ILE A 617 22.16 11.79 0.66
CA ILE A 617 20.92 11.07 0.92
C ILE A 617 20.36 11.56 2.24
N ARG A 618 19.11 12.01 2.26
CA ARG A 618 18.40 12.44 3.47
C ARG A 618 17.36 11.40 3.81
N ILE A 619 17.46 10.86 5.02
CA ILE A 619 16.44 10.03 5.65
C ILE A 619 15.67 10.92 6.62
N ALA A 620 14.38 11.10 6.37
CA ALA A 620 13.51 11.94 7.18
C ALA A 620 12.54 11.12 8.01
N GLN A 621 12.22 11.59 9.21
CA GLN A 621 11.14 11.02 10.03
C GLN A 621 9.75 11.25 9.37
N PRO A 622 8.71 10.50 9.79
CA PRO A 622 7.33 10.83 9.46
C PRO A 622 7.05 12.32 9.59
N LEU A 623 6.55 12.98 8.54
CA LEU A 623 6.13 14.36 8.67
C LEU A 623 4.80 14.39 9.44
N HIS A 624 4.90 14.38 10.78
CA HIS A 624 3.74 14.42 11.70
C HIS A 624 2.89 15.69 11.52
N TRP A 625 3.40 16.67 10.78
CA TRP A 625 2.70 17.89 10.45
C TRP A 625 1.80 17.76 9.21
N ILE A 626 1.81 16.65 8.45
CA ILE A 626 0.90 16.42 7.31
C ILE A 626 0.05 15.18 7.56
N THR A 627 -1.26 15.32 7.40
CA THR A 627 -2.21 14.19 7.38
C THR A 627 -3.14 14.31 6.19
N VAL A 628 -3.51 13.19 5.57
CA VAL A 628 -4.38 13.15 4.39
C VAL A 628 -5.60 12.26 4.63
N ASP A 629 -6.75 12.65 4.09
CA ASP A 629 -8.01 11.91 4.19
C ASP A 629 -8.89 12.15 2.93
N PRO A 630 -9.35 11.11 2.20
CA PRO A 630 -9.03 9.70 2.42
C PRO A 630 -7.62 9.33 1.93
N THR A 631 -7.02 8.29 2.53
CA THR A 631 -5.72 7.74 2.09
C THR A 631 -5.84 6.82 0.87
N SER A 632 -7.05 6.48 0.43
CA SER A 632 -7.26 5.71 -0.80
C SER A 632 -8.64 5.97 -1.40
N GLY A 633 -8.80 5.67 -2.67
CA GLY A 633 -10.08 5.81 -3.35
C GLY A 633 -10.10 5.22 -4.75
N THR A 634 -11.30 5.19 -5.32
CA THR A 634 -11.55 4.81 -6.71
C THR A 634 -12.31 5.93 -7.40
N VAL A 635 -11.80 6.38 -8.55
CA VAL A 635 -12.34 7.49 -9.33
C VAL A 635 -12.79 6.96 -10.69
N PRO A 636 -14.10 6.97 -11.00
CA PRO A 636 -14.59 6.50 -12.28
C PRO A 636 -14.13 7.40 -13.44
N PRO A 637 -14.18 6.94 -14.70
CA PRO A 637 -13.84 7.73 -15.88
C PRO A 637 -14.53 9.09 -15.91
N GLY A 638 -13.76 10.17 -16.07
CA GLY A 638 -14.22 11.56 -16.06
C GLY A 638 -14.59 12.13 -14.67
N GLY A 639 -14.42 11.34 -13.60
CA GLY A 639 -14.68 11.76 -12.22
C GLY A 639 -13.49 12.42 -11.53
N CYS A 640 -13.75 13.04 -10.38
CA CYS A 640 -12.72 13.52 -9.45
C CYS A 640 -13.11 13.18 -8.00
N ALA A 641 -12.13 12.89 -7.16
CA ALA A 641 -12.28 12.73 -5.71
C ALA A 641 -11.42 13.78 -4.98
N ALA A 642 -11.97 14.38 -3.92
CA ALA A 642 -11.24 15.33 -3.10
C ALA A 642 -10.43 14.60 -2.01
N VAL A 643 -9.16 14.96 -1.88
CA VAL A 643 -8.28 14.54 -0.78
C VAL A 643 -8.04 15.77 0.08
N SER A 644 -8.45 15.69 1.35
CA SER A 644 -8.22 16.71 2.36
C SER A 644 -6.82 16.54 2.95
N VAL A 645 -6.12 17.65 3.15
CA VAL A 645 -4.76 17.70 3.67
C VAL A 645 -4.75 18.62 4.89
N ARG A 646 -4.49 18.07 6.08
CA ARG A 646 -4.35 18.84 7.32
C ARG A 646 -2.86 19.04 7.63
N LEU A 647 -2.48 20.30 7.76
CA LEU A 647 -1.14 20.80 8.05
C LEU A 647 -1.09 21.33 9.49
N ASP A 648 -0.17 20.85 10.32
CA ASP A 648 -0.10 21.14 11.76
C ASP A 648 1.24 21.79 12.15
N SER A 649 1.21 23.03 12.63
CA SER A 649 2.40 23.80 13.00
C SER A 649 2.79 23.67 14.48
N ALA A 650 2.17 22.76 15.25
CA ALA A 650 2.38 22.68 16.71
C ALA A 650 3.84 22.46 17.13
N ASN A 651 4.59 21.66 16.36
CA ASN A 651 5.97 21.31 16.65
C ASN A 651 6.93 21.76 15.53
N LEU A 652 6.48 22.66 14.64
CA LEU A 652 7.31 23.15 13.55
C LEU A 652 8.02 24.45 13.95
N PRO A 653 9.34 24.58 13.71
CA PRO A 653 10.02 25.86 13.83
C PRO A 653 9.48 26.86 12.79
N ALA A 654 9.65 28.15 13.05
CA ALA A 654 9.29 29.16 12.07
C ALA A 654 10.18 29.05 10.82
N GLY A 655 9.57 29.12 9.63
CA GLY A 655 10.23 28.92 8.34
C GLY A 655 9.31 28.24 7.32
N ASP A 656 9.89 27.95 6.16
CA ASP A 656 9.22 27.25 5.07
C ASP A 656 9.46 25.74 5.18
N HIS A 657 8.37 24.97 5.15
CA HIS A 657 8.38 23.52 5.23
C HIS A 657 7.81 22.94 3.93
N ALA A 658 8.67 22.33 3.12
CA ALA A 658 8.28 21.72 1.87
C ALA A 658 8.21 20.20 2.00
N ALA A 659 7.23 19.58 1.35
CA ALA A 659 7.08 18.12 1.29
C ALA A 659 6.17 17.71 0.12
N ASP A 660 6.08 16.40 -0.17
CA ASP A 660 5.19 15.88 -1.21
C ASP A 660 4.27 14.79 -0.68
N ILE A 661 2.99 14.82 -1.07
CA ILE A 661 2.05 13.71 -0.86
C ILE A 661 2.20 12.72 -2.01
N ARG A 662 2.65 11.50 -1.71
CA ARG A 662 2.86 10.45 -2.71
C ARG A 662 1.54 9.75 -3.04
N LEU A 663 1.27 9.53 -4.31
CA LEU A 663 0.13 8.76 -4.81
C LEU A 663 0.61 7.53 -5.58
N ALA A 664 0.28 6.34 -5.08
CA ALA A 664 0.37 5.11 -5.85
C ALA A 664 -0.92 4.90 -6.64
N THR A 665 -0.84 4.65 -7.94
CA THR A 665 -2.04 4.52 -8.80
C THR A 665 -1.97 3.36 -9.80
N ASN A 666 -3.10 3.02 -10.40
CA ASN A 666 -3.19 2.06 -11.51
C ASN A 666 -3.11 2.71 -12.91
N ASP A 667 -2.73 4.00 -13.01
CA ASP A 667 -2.38 4.64 -14.28
C ASP A 667 -1.03 4.07 -14.78
N PRO A 668 -0.99 3.36 -15.93
CA PRO A 668 0.24 2.75 -16.43
C PRO A 668 1.32 3.78 -16.82
N ALA A 669 0.97 5.05 -17.04
CA ALA A 669 1.94 6.12 -17.27
C ALA A 669 2.45 6.75 -15.95
N HIS A 670 1.67 6.66 -14.86
CA HIS A 670 1.97 7.28 -13.57
C HIS A 670 1.65 6.33 -12.40
N LEU A 671 2.36 5.21 -12.31
CA LEU A 671 2.23 4.26 -11.20
C LEU A 671 2.54 4.91 -9.84
N GLN A 672 3.39 5.94 -9.87
CA GLN A 672 3.69 6.83 -8.75
C GLN A 672 3.55 8.28 -9.24
N ALA A 673 2.93 9.11 -8.42
CA ALA A 673 2.84 10.55 -8.61
C ALA A 673 3.04 11.25 -7.26
N ALA A 674 3.28 12.55 -7.30
CA ALA A 674 3.48 13.37 -6.12
C ALA A 674 2.74 14.69 -6.26
N GLU A 675 2.10 15.13 -5.17
CA GLU A 675 1.49 16.45 -5.05
C GLU A 675 2.32 17.29 -4.09
N GLY A 676 2.85 18.42 -4.57
CA GLY A 676 3.73 19.28 -3.77
C GLY A 676 2.99 20.06 -2.70
N VAL A 677 3.59 20.18 -1.53
CA VAL A 677 3.08 20.93 -0.37
C VAL A 677 4.15 21.90 0.12
N LEU A 678 3.80 23.19 0.17
CA LEU A 678 4.61 24.24 0.79
C LEU A 678 3.85 24.84 1.98
N PHE A 679 4.45 24.79 3.17
CA PHE A 679 3.85 25.25 4.41
C PHE A 679 4.71 26.29 5.12
N HIS A 680 4.21 27.53 5.15
CA HIS A 680 4.87 28.67 5.79
C HIS A 680 4.44 28.78 7.26
N VAL A 681 5.37 28.54 8.18
CA VAL A 681 5.11 28.65 9.62
C VAL A 681 5.77 29.90 10.15
N GLY A 682 5.01 30.83 10.68
CA GLY A 682 5.58 32.05 11.27
C GLY A 682 4.63 33.22 11.34
N LEU A 683 5.09 34.28 11.99
CA LEU A 683 4.42 35.57 12.02
C LEU A 683 5.41 36.63 11.56
N THR A 684 5.02 37.42 10.57
CA THR A 684 5.75 38.63 10.19
C THR A 684 5.09 39.84 10.83
N ASP A 685 5.84 40.63 11.60
CA ASP A 685 5.28 41.85 12.18
C ASP A 685 4.98 42.88 11.08
N ALA A 686 3.84 43.55 11.22
CA ALA A 686 3.44 44.65 10.36
C ALA A 686 4.43 45.83 10.48
N ALA A 687 4.64 46.54 9.38
CA ALA A 687 5.52 47.71 9.35
C ALA A 687 4.97 48.87 10.20
N PHE A 688 3.64 48.97 10.25
CA PHE A 688 2.91 49.95 11.05
C PHE A 688 1.61 49.34 11.57
N THR A 689 1.19 49.75 12.77
CA THR A 689 -0.10 49.42 13.37
C THR A 689 -0.61 50.63 14.14
N ASP A 690 -1.90 50.94 14.00
CA ASP A 690 -2.61 51.95 14.79
C ASP A 690 -3.98 51.39 15.20
N VAL A 691 -4.19 51.27 16.52
CA VAL A 691 -5.45 50.83 17.10
C VAL A 691 -6.23 52.03 17.63
N ASN A 692 -7.43 52.22 17.09
CA ASN A 692 -8.29 53.34 17.40
C ASN A 692 -9.69 52.89 17.89
N PRO A 693 -10.17 53.38 19.04
CA PRO A 693 -9.47 54.29 19.94
C PRO A 693 -8.40 53.56 20.75
N ASN A 694 -7.24 54.21 20.91
CA ASN A 694 -6.15 53.74 21.77
C ASN A 694 -6.46 53.91 23.26
N THR A 695 -7.57 54.57 23.62
CA THR A 695 -8.12 54.62 24.98
C THR A 695 -9.59 54.15 24.96
N LEU A 696 -9.90 53.10 25.72
CA LEU A 696 -11.25 52.54 25.77
C LEU A 696 -12.08 53.17 26.90
N ASN A 697 -12.98 54.08 26.52
CA ASN A 697 -14.02 54.64 27.38
C ASN A 697 -15.40 54.01 27.08
N LEU A 698 -16.02 53.40 28.09
CA LEU A 698 -17.19 52.52 28.00
C LEU A 698 -18.48 53.16 27.38
N HIS A 699 -18.54 54.48 27.17
CA HIS A 699 -19.68 55.21 26.56
C HIS A 699 -19.26 56.20 25.46
N SER A 700 -18.12 55.97 24.79
CA SER A 700 -17.89 56.58 23.48
C SER A 700 -18.91 56.00 22.48
N ASP A 701 -19.50 56.84 21.61
CA ASP A 701 -20.53 56.44 20.61
C ASP A 701 -20.03 55.44 19.54
N GLY A 702 -18.79 54.96 19.65
CA GLY A 702 -18.18 54.01 18.71
C GLY A 702 -18.57 52.57 18.99
N ASN A 703 -19.24 51.91 18.05
CA ASN A 703 -19.55 50.47 18.13
C ASN A 703 -18.35 49.56 17.80
N PHE A 704 -17.24 50.12 17.31
CA PHE A 704 -16.12 49.34 16.79
C PHE A 704 -14.79 49.83 17.33
N ILE A 705 -13.86 48.89 17.49
CA ILE A 705 -12.43 49.16 17.54
C ILE A 705 -11.89 48.97 16.12
N MET A 706 -11.17 49.98 15.63
CA MET A 706 -10.52 49.97 14.34
C MET A 706 -9.05 49.65 14.51
N VAL A 707 -8.53 48.71 13.74
CA VAL A 707 -7.11 48.43 13.63
C VAL A 707 -6.69 48.77 12.21
N ARG A 708 -5.73 49.68 12.07
CA ARG A 708 -5.05 49.97 10.81
C ARG A 708 -3.69 49.33 10.82
N THR A 709 -3.29 48.75 9.70
CA THR A 709 -1.99 48.10 9.60
C THR A 709 -1.40 48.22 8.22
N GLU A 710 -0.10 48.51 8.16
CA GLU A 710 0.71 48.40 6.95
C GLU A 710 1.43 47.07 6.95
N LEU A 711 1.19 46.27 5.92
CA LEU A 711 1.94 45.04 5.73
C LEU A 711 3.37 45.34 5.24
N PRO A 712 4.34 44.46 5.51
CA PRO A 712 5.65 44.52 4.86
C PRO A 712 5.51 44.57 3.34
N THR A 713 6.42 45.28 2.66
CA THR A 713 6.37 45.50 1.20
C THR A 713 6.47 44.22 0.35
N SER A 714 6.86 43.10 0.96
CA SER A 714 6.84 41.77 0.33
C SER A 714 5.45 41.14 0.21
N LEU A 715 4.45 41.68 0.92
CA LEU A 715 3.08 41.15 0.95
C LEU A 715 2.12 42.09 0.23
N ASP A 716 1.24 41.52 -0.60
CA ASP A 716 0.18 42.28 -1.28
C ASP A 716 -1.02 42.48 -0.34
N PRO A 717 -1.32 43.73 0.10
CA PRO A 717 -2.44 44.01 0.98
C PRO A 717 -3.80 43.63 0.38
N ALA A 718 -3.94 43.61 -0.95
CA ALA A 718 -5.18 43.19 -1.61
C ALA A 718 -5.48 41.69 -1.49
N ARG A 719 -4.48 40.89 -1.07
CA ARG A 719 -4.59 39.44 -0.90
C ARG A 719 -4.80 39.01 0.55
N ALA A 720 -5.02 39.96 1.47
CA ALA A 720 -5.34 39.67 2.85
C ALA A 720 -6.67 38.91 2.98
N LEU A 721 -6.65 37.76 3.65
CA LEU A 721 -7.81 36.91 3.89
C LEU A 721 -8.61 37.44 5.07
N LEU A 722 -9.69 38.18 4.80
CA LEU A 722 -10.53 38.78 5.85
C LEU A 722 -11.05 37.75 6.88
N SER A 723 -11.35 36.53 6.44
CA SER A 723 -11.83 35.44 7.28
C SER A 723 -10.80 34.91 8.29
N SER A 724 -9.50 35.12 8.06
CA SER A 724 -8.44 34.71 8.98
C SER A 724 -8.11 35.79 10.03
N VAL A 725 -8.56 37.04 9.82
CA VAL A 725 -8.20 38.17 10.68
C VAL A 725 -8.85 38.04 12.06
N ARG A 726 -8.01 38.11 13.11
CA ARG A 726 -8.42 38.05 14.51
C ARG A 726 -7.71 39.13 15.32
N PHE A 727 -8.45 39.90 16.11
CA PHE A 727 -7.88 40.82 17.09
C PHE A 727 -8.12 40.27 18.49
N LEU A 728 -7.05 39.90 19.20
CA LEU A 728 -7.16 39.18 20.48
C LEU A 728 -8.06 37.93 20.39
N GLY A 729 -8.03 37.24 19.24
CA GLY A 729 -8.89 36.09 18.95
C GLY A 729 -10.32 36.42 18.48
N ILE A 730 -10.72 37.69 18.47
CA ILE A 730 -12.05 38.14 18.04
C ILE A 730 -12.06 38.34 16.52
N PRO A 731 -13.01 37.74 15.77
CA PRO A 731 -13.11 37.95 14.32
C PRO A 731 -13.52 39.38 13.99
N THR A 732 -13.08 39.84 12.82
CA THR A 732 -13.51 41.15 12.30
C THR A 732 -15.02 41.17 12.03
N ALA A 733 -15.64 42.32 12.30
CA ALA A 733 -17.06 42.58 12.11
C ALA A 733 -17.41 43.08 10.69
N GLN A 734 -16.41 43.22 9.81
CA GLN A 734 -16.62 43.73 8.45
C GLN A 734 -16.75 42.59 7.42
N SER A 735 -17.47 42.86 6.33
CA SER A 735 -17.67 41.92 5.22
C SER A 735 -16.68 42.08 4.07
N ASP A 736 -16.05 43.26 3.98
CA ASP A 736 -15.22 43.64 2.84
C ASP A 736 -13.89 44.24 3.33
N LEU A 737 -12.85 44.00 2.55
CA LEU A 737 -11.51 44.52 2.83
C LEU A 737 -11.45 46.02 2.50
N THR A 738 -10.99 46.83 3.45
CA THR A 738 -10.83 48.28 3.26
C THR A 738 -9.34 48.61 3.15
N ILE A 739 -8.94 49.19 2.01
CA ILE A 739 -7.56 49.57 1.71
C ILE A 739 -7.50 51.06 1.41
N GLY A 740 -6.54 51.78 1.97
CA GLY A 740 -6.27 53.19 1.72
C GLY A 740 -4.83 53.54 2.04
N ASP A 741 -4.44 54.81 1.92
CA ASP A 741 -3.14 55.32 2.40
C ASP A 741 -3.47 56.41 3.42
N PHE A 742 -3.52 56.03 4.70
CA PHE A 742 -4.07 56.85 5.77
C PHE A 742 -3.04 57.82 6.35
N ASN A 743 -1.75 57.49 6.29
CA ASN A 743 -0.67 58.35 6.77
C ASN A 743 0.05 59.12 5.63
N GLU A 744 -0.45 59.00 4.39
CA GLU A 744 0.03 59.70 3.20
C GLU A 744 1.50 59.39 2.85
N ASN A 745 1.99 58.21 3.22
CA ASN A 745 3.36 57.78 2.95
C ASN A 745 3.51 57.01 1.62
N GLY A 746 2.41 56.74 0.91
CA GLY A 746 2.38 56.00 -0.35
C GLY A 746 2.30 54.48 -0.21
N ILE A 747 2.21 53.94 1.00
CA ILE A 747 2.07 52.51 1.31
C ILE A 747 0.61 52.22 1.70
N PRO A 748 -0.05 51.19 1.13
CA PRO A 748 -1.43 50.91 1.49
C PRO A 748 -1.60 50.33 2.91
N ASP A 749 -2.46 50.97 3.70
CA ASP A 749 -3.01 50.53 4.98
C ASP A 749 -4.26 49.65 4.80
N LEU A 750 -4.29 48.54 5.51
CA LEU A 750 -5.51 47.74 5.72
C LEU A 750 -6.24 48.22 6.96
N THR A 751 -7.56 48.46 6.84
CA THR A 751 -8.42 48.80 7.99
C THR A 751 -9.34 47.63 8.34
N PHE A 752 -9.34 47.25 9.62
CA PHE A 752 -10.22 46.23 10.19
C PHE A 752 -11.07 46.78 11.32
N LYS A 753 -12.34 46.37 11.37
CA LYS A 753 -13.27 46.72 12.45
C LYS A 753 -13.58 45.50 13.30
N PHE A 754 -13.59 45.67 14.61
CA PHE A 754 -13.94 44.63 15.58
C PHE A 754 -15.05 45.13 16.49
N ASP A 755 -15.97 44.25 16.86
CA ASP A 755 -17.03 44.58 17.81
C ASP A 755 -16.42 45.02 19.13
N ARG A 756 -16.69 46.28 19.52
CA ARG A 756 -16.04 46.89 20.68
C ARG A 756 -16.36 46.17 21.97
N ALA A 757 -17.63 45.80 22.17
CA ALA A 757 -18.09 45.14 23.39
C ALA A 757 -17.40 43.78 23.60
N SER A 758 -17.17 43.04 22.50
CA SER A 758 -16.44 41.77 22.53
C SER A 758 -14.99 41.94 22.99
N VAL A 759 -14.31 43.00 22.55
CA VAL A 759 -12.91 43.28 22.92
C VAL A 759 -12.81 43.79 24.36
N GLU A 760 -13.69 44.70 24.78
CA GLU A 760 -13.69 45.24 26.15
C GLU A 760 -13.91 44.15 27.21
N ALA A 761 -14.68 43.11 26.88
CA ALA A 761 -14.95 42.00 27.79
C ALA A 761 -13.72 41.16 28.15
N ILE A 762 -12.67 41.18 27.33
CA ILE A 762 -11.47 40.34 27.52
C ILE A 762 -10.22 41.14 27.93
N LEU A 763 -10.22 42.46 27.77
CA LEU A 763 -9.07 43.30 28.10
C LEU A 763 -8.97 43.56 29.63
N PRO A 764 -7.77 43.41 30.22
CA PRO A 764 -7.49 43.87 31.59
C PRO A 764 -7.36 45.41 31.66
N GLU A 765 -7.42 45.96 32.87
CA GLU A 765 -7.16 47.39 33.13
C GLU A 765 -5.65 47.70 33.10
N GLY A 766 -5.27 48.85 32.54
CA GLY A 766 -3.88 49.33 32.46
C GLY A 766 -3.62 50.30 31.29
N ASP A 767 -2.40 50.84 31.19
CA ASP A 767 -2.02 51.83 30.16
C ASP A 767 -1.54 51.24 28.85
N ASP A 768 -0.58 50.34 28.96
CA ASP A 768 0.12 49.77 27.82
C ASP A 768 -0.29 48.32 27.65
N ILE A 769 -1.61 48.07 27.62
CA ILE A 769 -2.11 46.71 27.44
C ILE A 769 -1.74 46.27 26.02
N PRO A 770 -0.83 45.28 25.87
CA PRO A 770 -0.39 44.87 24.55
C PRO A 770 -1.55 44.19 23.83
N VAL A 771 -1.83 44.68 22.63
CA VAL A 771 -2.86 44.10 21.77
C VAL A 771 -2.22 43.58 20.49
N VAL A 772 -2.76 42.45 20.02
CA VAL A 772 -2.28 41.82 18.79
C VAL A 772 -3.45 41.50 17.89
N MET A 773 -3.33 41.92 16.63
CA MET A 773 -4.12 41.42 15.52
C MET A 773 -3.28 40.44 14.73
N THR A 774 -3.84 39.31 14.34
CA THR A 774 -3.22 38.40 13.39
C THR A 774 -4.09 38.24 12.16
N GLY A 775 -3.46 37.93 11.03
CA GLY A 775 -4.14 37.65 9.77
C GLY A 775 -3.23 36.90 8.81
N GLU A 776 -3.78 36.55 7.65
CA GLU A 776 -3.09 35.78 6.61
C GLU A 776 -3.17 36.50 5.27
N VAL A 777 -2.13 36.38 4.45
CA VAL A 777 -2.08 36.89 3.08
C VAL A 777 -1.81 35.73 2.13
N GLU A 778 -2.75 35.49 1.20
CA GLU A 778 -2.61 34.57 0.06
C GLU A 778 -2.10 33.13 0.35
N ASN A 779 -2.31 32.58 1.55
CA ASN A 779 -1.70 31.30 1.95
C ASN A 779 -0.16 31.30 2.00
N LYS A 780 0.48 32.47 1.95
CA LYS A 780 1.94 32.64 1.90
C LYS A 780 2.55 33.11 3.20
N ALA A 781 1.83 33.96 3.93
CA ALA A 781 2.34 34.50 5.18
C ALA A 781 1.21 34.77 6.16
N CYS A 782 1.48 34.53 7.44
CA CYS A 782 0.71 35.12 8.51
C CYS A 782 1.42 36.39 9.01
N PHE A 783 0.65 37.43 9.29
CA PHE A 783 1.16 38.67 9.84
C PHE A 783 0.60 38.94 11.23
N ALA A 784 1.36 39.71 12.02
CA ALA A 784 0.94 40.23 13.30
C ALA A 784 1.03 41.77 13.32
N SER A 785 -0.04 42.43 13.70
CA SER A 785 -0.09 43.87 13.95
C SER A 785 -0.15 44.06 15.46
N ARG A 786 0.79 44.82 16.02
CA ARG A 786 0.96 44.97 17.46
C ARG A 786 0.86 46.43 17.83
N ASP A 787 0.13 46.71 18.89
CA ASP A 787 -0.02 48.05 19.44
C ASP A 787 -0.32 47.96 20.95
N THR A 788 -0.53 49.09 21.61
CA THR A 788 -1.01 49.14 22.99
C THR A 788 -2.34 49.90 23.09
N ILE A 789 -3.18 49.51 24.06
CA ILE A 789 -4.42 50.22 24.39
C ILE A 789 -4.44 50.54 25.88
N ARG A 790 -4.91 51.73 26.21
CA ARG A 790 -5.24 52.19 27.56
C ARG A 790 -6.68 51.81 27.95
N VAL A 791 -6.84 51.09 29.06
CA VAL A 791 -8.12 50.59 29.60
C VAL A 791 -8.31 51.04 31.04
N ILE A 792 -9.27 51.94 31.28
CA ILE A 792 -9.53 52.55 32.59
C ILE A 792 -10.97 52.25 33.02
N ARG A 793 -11.14 51.75 34.26
CA ARG A 793 -12.46 51.52 34.86
C ARG A 793 -12.57 52.18 36.25
N PRO A 794 -13.25 53.35 36.37
CA PRO A 794 -13.64 53.88 37.67
C PRO A 794 -14.61 52.92 38.38
N HIS A 795 -14.71 52.97 39.71
CA HIS A 795 -15.74 52.19 40.44
C HIS A 795 -16.56 53.07 41.37
N LEU A 796 -17.86 53.22 41.13
CA LEU A 796 -18.79 53.96 41.95
C LEU A 796 -19.18 53.14 43.18
N ASN A 797 -18.79 53.60 44.37
CA ASN A 797 -19.02 52.89 45.62
C ASN A 797 -20.36 53.25 46.27
N THR A 798 -20.79 54.52 46.15
CA THR A 798 -22.04 55.01 46.74
C THR A 798 -22.75 56.02 45.84
N PRO A 799 -24.11 56.05 45.82
CA PRO A 799 -25.05 55.25 46.60
C PRO A 799 -25.02 53.77 46.24
N LYS A 800 -25.20 52.90 47.25
CA LYS A 800 -25.28 51.45 47.00
C LYS A 800 -26.49 51.12 46.14
N ASP A 801 -26.37 50.08 45.34
CA ASP A 801 -27.46 49.48 44.58
C ASP A 801 -28.73 49.28 45.43
N GLY A 802 -29.87 49.75 44.89
CA GLY A 802 -31.17 49.62 45.56
C GLY A 802 -31.37 50.52 46.78
N ALA A 803 -30.48 51.49 47.02
CA ALA A 803 -30.65 52.45 48.11
C ALA A 803 -32.00 53.21 48.04
N ILE A 804 -32.45 53.70 49.19
CA ILE A 804 -33.60 54.59 49.29
C ILE A 804 -33.07 55.93 49.80
N LEU A 805 -33.10 56.94 48.95
CA LEU A 805 -32.72 58.31 49.26
C LEU A 805 -33.98 59.14 49.53
N VAL A 806 -33.87 60.10 50.43
CA VAL A 806 -34.95 61.03 50.73
C VAL A 806 -34.71 62.33 49.95
N SER A 807 -35.71 62.84 49.25
CA SER A 807 -35.65 64.08 48.48
C SER A 807 -35.28 65.25 49.39
N GLY A 808 -34.30 66.08 49.02
CA GLY A 808 -33.80 67.16 49.87
C GLY A 808 -32.85 66.72 50.99
N SER A 809 -32.61 65.41 51.16
CA SER A 809 -31.52 64.91 52.03
C SER A 809 -30.16 65.05 51.36
N THR A 810 -29.08 64.96 52.14
CA THR A 810 -27.71 64.88 51.62
C THR A 810 -27.21 63.44 51.67
N THR A 811 -26.60 62.96 50.61
CA THR A 811 -25.88 61.68 50.58
C THR A 811 -24.47 61.88 50.06
N ALA A 812 -23.53 61.05 50.52
CA ALA A 812 -22.24 60.95 49.87
C ALA A 812 -22.38 60.18 48.55
N VAL A 813 -21.71 60.68 47.52
CA VAL A 813 -21.41 59.99 46.27
C VAL A 813 -19.91 59.75 46.30
N THR A 814 -19.50 58.48 46.36
CA THR A 814 -18.08 58.10 46.46
C THR A 814 -17.72 57.13 45.37
N TRP A 815 -16.47 57.19 44.93
CA TRP A 815 -15.90 56.29 43.93
C TRP A 815 -14.48 55.89 44.33
N THR A 816 -14.01 54.79 43.78
CA THR A 816 -12.63 54.34 43.89
C THR A 816 -11.92 54.75 42.62
N GLU A 817 -10.80 55.44 42.78
CA GLU A 817 -9.88 55.72 41.69
C GLU A 817 -9.15 54.42 41.30
N PRO A 818 -8.94 54.19 39.99
CA PRO A 818 -8.13 53.06 39.52
C PRO A 818 -6.74 53.05 40.19
N ALA A 819 -6.23 51.87 40.55
CA ALA A 819 -4.94 51.77 41.24
C ALA A 819 -3.79 52.27 40.33
N GLY A 820 -2.97 53.18 40.85
CA GLY A 820 -1.87 53.81 40.09
C GLY A 820 -2.21 55.14 39.42
N TRP A 821 -3.44 55.63 39.61
CA TRP A 821 -3.98 56.80 38.91
C TRP A 821 -4.46 57.88 39.85
N VAL A 822 -4.22 59.15 39.47
CA VAL A 822 -4.77 60.33 40.15
C VAL A 822 -5.47 61.19 39.10
N PRO A 823 -6.80 61.12 38.96
CA PRO A 823 -7.53 62.03 38.09
C PRO A 823 -7.38 63.48 38.56
N ASP A 824 -7.37 64.42 37.62
CA ASP A 824 -7.38 65.86 37.93
C ASP A 824 -8.71 66.27 38.60
N TYR A 825 -9.82 65.73 38.10
CA TYR A 825 -11.15 65.93 38.67
C TYR A 825 -12.17 64.88 38.21
N ALA A 826 -13.33 64.87 38.86
CA ALA A 826 -14.49 64.08 38.47
C ALA A 826 -15.72 64.96 38.13
N ALA A 827 -16.57 64.49 37.22
CA ALA A 827 -17.88 65.07 36.94
C ALA A 827 -18.99 64.07 37.28
N LEU A 828 -19.98 64.51 38.06
CA LEU A 828 -21.05 63.69 38.59
C LEU A 828 -22.38 64.04 37.94
N TYR A 829 -23.17 63.03 37.61
CA TYR A 829 -24.49 63.15 37.00
C TYR A 829 -25.48 62.21 37.68
N TYR A 830 -26.76 62.53 37.61
CA TYR A 830 -27.84 61.61 37.99
C TYR A 830 -28.91 61.52 36.91
N SER A 831 -29.60 60.39 36.85
CA SER A 831 -30.79 60.18 36.03
C SER A 831 -31.97 59.78 36.91
N ILE A 832 -33.18 60.19 36.54
CA ILE A 832 -34.45 59.80 37.20
C ILE A 832 -35.45 59.16 36.23
N ASP A 833 -35.03 58.95 34.97
CA ASP A 833 -35.87 58.54 33.84
C ASP A 833 -35.29 57.33 33.11
N PHE A 834 -34.70 56.40 33.88
CA PHE A 834 -34.08 55.16 33.36
C PHE A 834 -32.96 55.43 32.34
N ASP A 835 -32.04 56.33 32.71
CA ASP A 835 -30.86 56.71 31.92
C ASP A 835 -31.15 57.44 30.61
N SER A 836 -32.41 57.87 30.41
CA SER A 836 -32.81 58.59 29.20
C SER A 836 -32.25 60.02 29.19
N THR A 837 -32.15 60.66 30.35
CA THR A 837 -31.49 61.95 30.53
C THR A 837 -30.58 61.93 31.75
N TRP A 838 -29.42 62.59 31.62
CA TRP A 838 -28.42 62.75 32.68
C TRP A 838 -28.30 64.22 33.07
N ILE A 839 -28.63 64.51 34.32
CA ILE A 839 -28.64 65.85 34.89
C ILE A 839 -27.33 66.04 35.68
N PRO A 840 -26.55 67.11 35.42
CA PRO A 840 -25.30 67.34 36.15
C PRO A 840 -25.57 67.58 37.64
N ILE A 841 -24.84 66.87 38.49
CA ILE A 841 -24.72 67.13 39.93
C ILE A 841 -23.65 68.19 40.14
N ASN A 842 -22.45 67.93 39.63
CA ASN A 842 -21.31 68.83 39.68
C ASN A 842 -20.34 68.44 38.55
N ALA A 843 -19.88 69.42 37.77
CA ALA A 843 -18.99 69.18 36.64
C ALA A 843 -17.50 69.09 37.03
N HIS A 844 -17.13 69.46 38.26
CA HIS A 844 -15.74 69.50 38.69
C HIS A 844 -15.60 69.23 40.20
N VAL A 845 -15.19 68.00 40.54
CA VAL A 845 -14.96 67.54 41.92
C VAL A 845 -13.54 67.01 42.03
N VAL A 846 -12.75 67.54 42.97
CA VAL A 846 -11.41 67.04 43.27
C VAL A 846 -11.48 66.06 44.45
N GLY A 847 -10.82 64.90 44.32
CA GLY A 847 -10.86 63.79 45.29
C GLY A 847 -11.88 62.70 44.92
N THR A 848 -12.19 61.81 45.86
CA THR A 848 -12.99 60.57 45.61
C THR A 848 -14.41 60.59 46.18
N SER A 849 -14.89 61.76 46.60
CA SER A 849 -16.16 61.90 47.30
C SER A 849 -16.79 63.28 47.08
N TYR A 850 -18.11 63.30 46.95
CA TYR A 850 -18.92 64.50 46.89
C TYR A 850 -20.18 64.36 47.75
N THR A 851 -20.52 65.41 48.51
CA THR A 851 -21.81 65.45 49.23
C THR A 851 -22.88 66.00 48.30
N TRP A 852 -23.75 65.12 47.80
CA TRP A 852 -24.85 65.47 46.92
C TRP A 852 -26.12 65.78 47.72
N THR A 853 -26.74 66.93 47.43
CA THR A 853 -28.10 67.22 47.88
C THR A 853 -29.08 66.60 46.90
N VAL A 854 -29.80 65.56 47.35
CA VAL A 854 -30.75 64.81 46.54
C VAL A 854 -31.87 65.76 46.08
N PRO A 855 -32.19 65.84 44.78
CA PRO A 855 -33.19 66.74 44.25
C PRO A 855 -34.56 66.51 44.89
N SER A 856 -35.36 67.57 44.98
CA SER A 856 -36.72 67.53 45.54
C SER A 856 -37.73 66.90 44.57
N VAL A 857 -37.43 65.68 44.10
CA VAL A 857 -38.25 64.91 43.15
C VAL A 857 -38.46 63.49 43.69
N VAL A 858 -39.58 62.87 43.35
CA VAL A 858 -39.84 61.45 43.64
C VAL A 858 -39.50 60.65 42.39
N ALA A 859 -38.52 59.76 42.50
CA ALA A 859 -38.04 58.94 41.40
C ALA A 859 -38.05 57.46 41.82
N PRO A 860 -38.91 56.60 41.23
CA PRO A 860 -38.93 55.18 41.55
C PRO A 860 -37.72 54.42 40.97
N SER A 861 -36.93 55.06 40.11
CA SER A 861 -35.72 54.51 39.51
C SER A 861 -34.78 55.66 39.17
N ALA A 862 -33.76 55.86 39.99
CA ALA A 862 -32.72 56.85 39.80
C ALA A 862 -31.33 56.18 39.76
N ARG A 863 -30.39 56.78 39.04
CA ARG A 863 -29.01 56.29 38.91
C ARG A 863 -28.03 57.45 39.01
N ILE A 864 -26.79 57.16 39.40
CA ILE A 864 -25.69 58.12 39.40
C ILE A 864 -24.60 57.63 38.46
N ARG A 865 -23.87 58.60 37.89
CA ARG A 865 -22.70 58.39 37.06
C ARG A 865 -21.58 59.31 37.51
N VAL A 866 -20.37 58.77 37.55
CA VAL A 866 -19.12 59.50 37.79
C VAL A 866 -18.22 59.39 36.58
N TYR A 867 -17.82 60.52 36.00
CA TYR A 867 -16.75 60.62 35.01
C TYR A 867 -15.47 61.06 35.70
N LEU A 868 -14.33 60.46 35.38
CA LEU A 868 -13.00 60.91 35.78
C LEU A 868 -12.30 61.62 34.61
N TYR A 869 -11.55 62.67 34.90
CA TYR A 869 -10.83 63.48 33.92
C TYR A 869 -9.37 63.68 34.30
N ASP A 870 -8.51 63.73 33.30
CA ASP A 870 -7.11 64.19 33.37
C ASP A 870 -6.85 65.29 32.33
N SER A 871 -5.58 65.66 32.15
CA SER A 871 -5.16 66.68 31.19
C SER A 871 -5.36 66.29 29.72
N GLU A 872 -5.61 65.01 29.43
CA GLU A 872 -5.90 64.47 28.09
C GLU A 872 -7.40 64.36 27.81
N GLY A 873 -8.25 64.42 28.85
CA GLY A 873 -9.71 64.44 28.71
C GLY A 873 -10.42 63.51 29.67
N VAL A 874 -11.46 62.82 29.22
CA VAL A 874 -12.20 61.85 30.05
C VAL A 874 -11.40 60.56 30.16
N MET A 875 -10.93 60.23 31.37
CA MET A 875 -10.26 58.95 31.66
C MET A 875 -11.22 57.76 31.59
N GLY A 876 -12.46 57.94 32.05
CA GLY A 876 -13.49 56.90 32.05
C GLY A 876 -14.70 57.33 32.88
N TYR A 877 -15.73 56.51 32.96
CA TYR A 877 -16.84 56.72 33.89
C TYR A 877 -17.37 55.40 34.44
N ASP A 878 -18.09 55.47 35.55
CA ASP A 878 -18.88 54.37 36.08
C ASP A 878 -20.30 54.83 36.46
N SER A 879 -21.28 53.93 36.40
CA SER A 879 -22.67 54.20 36.75
C SER A 879 -23.19 53.18 37.76
N SER A 880 -24.21 53.55 38.55
CA SER A 880 -24.84 52.61 39.49
C SER A 880 -25.36 51.35 38.78
N ASP A 881 -24.92 50.18 39.24
CA ASP A 881 -25.27 48.87 38.69
C ASP A 881 -26.77 48.60 38.76
N GLN A 882 -27.44 49.01 39.85
CA GLN A 882 -28.91 48.98 40.00
C GLN A 882 -29.49 50.38 40.28
N PRO A 883 -30.73 50.65 39.86
CA PRO A 883 -31.37 51.90 40.23
C PRO A 883 -31.68 51.96 41.73
N PHE A 884 -31.54 53.14 42.32
CA PHE A 884 -32.02 53.48 43.66
C PHE A 884 -33.33 54.28 43.58
N ARG A 885 -34.01 54.48 44.72
CA ARG A 885 -35.28 55.22 44.80
C ARG A 885 -35.08 56.56 45.50
N ILE A 886 -35.79 57.59 45.05
CA ILE A 886 -35.90 58.89 45.74
C ILE A 886 -37.33 59.06 46.25
N LEU A 887 -37.53 59.25 47.56
CA LEU A 887 -38.83 59.39 48.24
C LEU A 887 -38.97 60.75 48.94
N SER A 888 -40.19 61.22 49.21
CA SER A 888 -40.41 62.49 49.93
C SER A 888 -40.07 62.43 51.44
N PRO A 889 -39.79 63.57 52.13
CA PRO A 889 -39.26 63.61 53.50
C PRO A 889 -40.27 63.27 54.61
N THR A 890 -41.56 63.23 54.29
CA THR A 890 -42.63 62.93 55.26
C THR A 890 -43.19 61.55 54.98
N GLY A 891 -42.90 60.60 55.87
CA GLY A 891 -43.44 59.25 55.81
C GLY A 891 -44.94 59.22 56.03
N VAL A 892 -45.68 59.19 54.92
CA VAL A 892 -46.95 58.46 54.74
C VAL A 892 -46.91 57.98 53.30
N ASP A 893 -47.14 56.69 53.07
CA ASP A 893 -47.40 56.14 51.73
C ASP A 893 -48.56 56.93 51.10
N VAL A 894 -48.22 57.94 50.30
CA VAL A 894 -49.12 58.49 49.30
C VAL A 894 -48.65 57.92 47.97
N ALA A 895 -49.11 56.70 47.71
CA ALA A 895 -49.26 56.22 46.36
C ALA A 895 -50.31 57.11 45.65
N GLU A 896 -49.90 58.29 45.18
CA GLU A 896 -50.37 58.78 43.90
C GLU A 896 -49.42 58.18 42.85
N SER A 897 -49.52 56.91 42.47
CA SER A 897 -50.69 56.39 41.75
C SER A 897 -51.53 57.51 41.17
N GLY A 898 -50.96 58.25 40.22
CA GLY A 898 -51.73 58.47 39.01
C GLY A 898 -52.10 57.08 38.50
N VAL A 899 -53.17 56.50 39.04
CA VAL A 899 -53.76 55.28 38.52
C VAL A 899 -53.90 55.55 37.03
N PRO A 900 -53.24 54.77 36.18
CA PRO A 900 -53.30 54.97 34.74
C PRO A 900 -54.76 55.21 34.34
N LYS A 901 -55.07 56.26 33.56
CA LYS A 901 -56.47 56.52 33.21
C LYS A 901 -57.03 55.49 32.21
N ALA A 902 -56.13 54.74 31.58
CA ALA A 902 -56.45 53.70 30.61
C ALA A 902 -55.42 52.57 30.70
N HIS A 903 -55.77 51.40 30.18
CA HIS A 903 -54.80 50.35 29.94
C HIS A 903 -53.80 50.78 28.85
N ALA A 904 -52.52 50.48 29.03
CA ALA A 904 -51.50 50.72 28.01
C ALA A 904 -50.49 49.56 27.98
N LEU A 905 -50.15 49.10 26.77
CA LEU A 905 -49.03 48.18 26.55
C LEU A 905 -47.99 48.92 25.70
N PHE A 906 -46.78 49.07 26.22
CA PHE A 906 -45.69 49.77 25.54
C PHE A 906 -44.85 48.80 24.70
N GLN A 907 -44.03 49.39 23.82
CA GLN A 907 -42.99 48.66 23.10
C GLN A 907 -41.94 48.13 24.08
N ASN A 908 -41.45 46.91 23.87
CA ASN A 908 -40.37 46.32 24.67
C ASN A 908 -39.05 47.06 24.41
N VAL A 909 -38.19 47.11 25.41
CA VAL A 909 -36.89 47.80 25.32
C VAL A 909 -35.80 46.89 25.90
N PRO A 910 -34.66 46.70 25.20
CA PRO A 910 -34.43 47.12 23.81
C PRO A 910 -35.32 46.33 22.82
N ASN A 911 -35.47 46.85 21.60
CA ASN A 911 -36.09 46.15 20.47
C ASN A 911 -35.44 46.65 19.16
N PRO A 912 -34.58 45.86 18.48
CA PRO A 912 -34.28 44.45 18.74
C PRO A 912 -33.55 44.21 20.07
N PHE A 913 -33.56 42.98 20.59
CA PHE A 913 -32.90 42.61 21.85
C PHE A 913 -32.11 41.32 21.75
N ASN A 914 -31.08 41.15 22.59
CA ASN A 914 -30.27 39.94 22.72
C ASN A 914 -29.77 39.76 24.17
N PRO A 915 -30.02 38.62 24.86
CA PRO A 915 -31.23 37.81 24.78
C PRO A 915 -32.37 38.37 25.65
N THR A 916 -32.15 39.49 26.35
CA THR A 916 -33.08 40.01 27.38
C THR A 916 -33.76 41.32 26.97
N THR A 917 -35.06 41.41 27.17
CA THR A 917 -35.86 42.63 27.01
C THR A 917 -36.85 42.78 28.16
N TRP A 918 -37.36 43.99 28.35
CA TRP A 918 -38.42 44.22 29.31
C TRP A 918 -39.65 44.85 28.65
N ILE A 919 -40.82 44.46 29.16
CA ILE A 919 -42.14 44.85 28.67
C ILE A 919 -42.82 45.68 29.74
N LYS A 920 -43.21 46.91 29.40
CA LYS A 920 -43.95 47.82 30.28
C LYS A 920 -45.44 47.81 29.95
N PHE A 921 -46.29 47.81 30.96
CA PHE A 921 -47.73 48.00 30.81
C PHE A 921 -48.36 48.72 32.00
N GLU A 922 -49.56 49.27 31.80
CA GLU A 922 -50.31 50.04 32.78
C GLU A 922 -51.74 49.50 32.93
N LEU A 923 -52.25 49.48 34.17
CA LEU A 923 -53.58 49.02 34.53
C LEU A 923 -54.34 50.12 35.29
N PRO A 924 -55.50 50.59 34.79
CA PRO A 924 -56.34 51.62 35.44
C PRO A 924 -57.17 51.08 36.62
N LEU A 925 -57.30 49.77 36.75
CA LEU A 925 -58.07 49.10 37.78
C LEU A 925 -57.52 47.69 38.00
N ALA A 926 -57.75 47.16 39.21
CA ALA A 926 -57.29 45.83 39.57
C ALA A 926 -57.91 44.77 38.66
N SER A 927 -57.09 43.92 38.05
CA SER A 927 -57.55 42.91 37.10
C SER A 927 -56.62 41.70 37.09
N ARG A 928 -57.19 40.51 36.82
CA ARG A 928 -56.38 39.32 36.55
C ARG A 928 -55.66 39.52 35.23
N THR A 929 -54.34 39.58 35.30
CA THR A 929 -53.49 39.96 34.17
C THR A 929 -52.63 38.79 33.73
N VAL A 930 -52.70 38.49 32.44
CA VAL A 930 -51.92 37.45 31.78
C VAL A 930 -51.05 38.10 30.71
N LEU A 931 -49.73 37.89 30.78
CA LEU A 931 -48.76 38.34 29.78
C LEU A 931 -48.05 37.12 29.19
N GLU A 932 -48.22 36.92 27.89
CA GLU A 932 -47.72 35.74 27.16
C GLU A 932 -46.93 36.17 25.92
N VAL A 933 -45.94 35.37 25.55
CA VAL A 933 -45.14 35.50 24.34
C VAL A 933 -45.56 34.43 23.34
N PHE A 934 -45.63 34.80 22.07
CA PHE A 934 -46.03 33.95 20.94
C PHE A 934 -45.00 34.06 19.82
N ALA A 935 -44.77 32.95 19.12
CA ALA A 935 -44.02 32.93 17.87
C ALA A 935 -44.88 33.46 16.71
N VAL A 936 -44.27 33.68 15.54
CA VAL A 936 -44.94 34.22 14.35
C VAL A 936 -46.10 33.35 13.85
N ASP A 937 -46.03 32.04 14.11
CA ASP A 937 -47.06 31.03 13.80
C ASP A 937 -48.23 31.04 14.80
N GLY A 938 -48.19 31.92 15.82
CA GLY A 938 -49.22 32.03 16.85
C GLY A 938 -49.07 31.02 17.99
N ARG A 939 -48.04 30.17 17.99
CA ARG A 939 -47.76 29.24 19.09
C ARG A 939 -47.30 30.00 20.33
N ARG A 940 -47.88 29.71 21.49
CA ARG A 940 -47.42 30.27 22.77
C ARG A 940 -46.03 29.73 23.10
N VAL A 941 -45.10 30.65 23.33
CA VAL A 941 -43.69 30.40 23.62
C VAL A 941 -43.44 30.42 25.13
N ARG A 942 -43.98 31.42 25.83
CA ARG A 942 -43.81 31.57 27.27
C ARG A 942 -44.96 32.31 27.92
N THR A 943 -45.36 31.89 29.11
CA THR A 943 -46.19 32.70 30.01
C THR A 943 -45.27 33.49 30.95
N LEU A 944 -45.17 34.79 30.75
CA LEU A 944 -44.33 35.63 31.61
C LEU A 944 -45.00 35.95 32.94
N MET A 945 -46.33 36.02 32.95
CA MET A 945 -47.10 36.34 34.15
C MET A 945 -48.56 35.91 34.00
N ASN A 946 -49.18 35.39 35.07
CA ASN A 946 -50.63 35.11 35.17
C ASN A 946 -51.08 35.24 36.62
N GLN A 947 -51.46 36.45 37.04
CA GLN A 947 -51.85 36.72 38.43
C GLN A 947 -52.80 37.93 38.54
N PRO A 948 -53.58 38.05 39.63
CA PRO A 948 -54.28 39.29 39.95
C PRO A 948 -53.28 40.41 40.24
N LEU A 949 -53.42 41.53 39.52
CA LEU A 949 -52.65 42.75 39.76
C LEU A 949 -53.58 43.89 40.19
N ALA A 950 -53.10 44.74 41.09
CA ALA A 950 -53.77 45.99 41.45
C ALA A 950 -53.72 47.00 40.27
N ALA A 951 -54.37 48.15 40.44
CA ALA A 951 -54.18 49.25 39.50
C ALA A 951 -52.75 49.80 39.64
N GLY A 952 -52.04 50.03 38.53
CA GLY A 952 -50.64 50.46 38.58
C GLY A 952 -49.87 50.27 37.28
N ARG A 953 -48.58 50.62 37.31
CA ARG A 953 -47.63 50.43 36.21
C ARG A 953 -46.72 49.26 36.54
N TYR A 954 -46.43 48.42 35.55
CA TYR A 954 -45.73 47.16 35.72
C TYR A 954 -44.65 46.97 34.66
N ARG A 955 -43.61 46.22 35.01
CA ARG A 955 -42.51 45.79 34.13
C ARG A 955 -42.27 44.31 34.31
N VAL A 956 -42.14 43.58 33.20
CA VAL A 956 -41.83 42.14 33.19
C VAL A 956 -40.69 41.88 32.22
N VAL A 957 -39.74 41.03 32.60
CA VAL A 957 -38.57 40.68 31.80
C VAL A 957 -38.85 39.41 31.00
N TRP A 958 -38.40 39.38 29.75
CA TRP A 958 -38.24 38.15 28.98
C TRP A 958 -36.77 37.98 28.58
N ASP A 959 -36.24 36.79 28.82
CA ASP A 959 -34.83 36.37 28.68
C ASP A 959 -34.58 35.56 27.38
N GLY A 960 -35.52 35.60 26.43
CA GLY A 960 -35.43 34.82 25.19
C GLY A 960 -35.59 33.31 25.38
N ARG A 961 -36.19 32.84 26.49
CA ARG A 961 -36.45 31.40 26.73
C ARG A 961 -37.93 31.05 26.68
N ASN A 962 -38.24 29.79 26.39
CA ASN A 962 -39.60 29.22 26.40
C ASN A 962 -40.02 28.74 27.81
N ASP A 963 -41.26 28.23 27.95
CA ASP A 963 -41.79 27.70 29.23
C ASP A 963 -40.98 26.51 29.81
N LYS A 964 -40.15 25.83 29.00
CA LYS A 964 -39.24 24.76 29.44
C LYS A 964 -37.83 25.29 29.78
N SER A 965 -37.67 26.60 29.91
CA SER A 965 -36.38 27.29 30.16
C SER A 965 -35.32 27.14 29.06
N GLY A 966 -35.68 26.62 27.89
CA GLY A 966 -34.78 26.53 26.74
C GLY A 966 -34.76 27.81 25.89
N PRO A 967 -33.63 28.23 25.32
CA PRO A 967 -33.55 29.42 24.47
C PRO A 967 -34.39 29.26 23.19
N VAL A 968 -34.97 30.34 22.70
CA VAL A 968 -35.73 30.36 21.43
C VAL A 968 -34.88 30.89 20.29
N ALA A 969 -35.26 30.64 19.03
CA ALA A 969 -34.50 31.07 17.86
C ALA A 969 -34.58 32.60 17.66
N SER A 970 -33.58 33.20 17.02
CA SER A 970 -33.67 34.60 16.56
C SER A 970 -34.88 34.78 15.63
N GLY A 971 -35.55 35.91 15.71
CA GLY A 971 -36.71 36.18 14.87
C GLY A 971 -37.77 37.04 15.53
N ILE A 972 -38.89 37.16 14.83
CA ILE A 972 -40.02 37.99 15.23
C ILE A 972 -40.90 37.21 16.22
N TYR A 973 -41.17 37.84 17.36
CA TYR A 973 -42.11 37.36 18.36
C TYR A 973 -43.17 38.42 18.65
N PHE A 974 -44.28 37.98 19.23
CA PHE A 974 -45.34 38.86 19.69
C PHE A 974 -45.59 38.62 21.16
N TYR A 975 -45.72 39.67 21.95
CA TYR A 975 -46.23 39.55 23.31
C TYR A 975 -47.66 40.09 23.38
N ARG A 976 -48.51 39.42 24.16
CA ARG A 976 -49.91 39.76 24.35
C ARG A 976 -50.21 39.88 25.83
N ILE A 977 -50.84 40.99 26.21
CA ILE A 977 -51.42 41.16 27.53
C ILE A 977 -52.93 40.96 27.47
N ARG A 978 -53.50 40.31 28.48
CA ARG A 978 -54.94 40.26 28.77
C ARG A 978 -55.16 40.72 30.20
N ALA A 979 -55.95 41.76 30.40
CA ALA A 979 -56.31 42.31 31.70
C ALA A 979 -57.81 42.60 31.73
N GLY A 980 -58.62 41.68 32.27
CA GLY A 980 -60.08 41.74 32.14
C GLY A 980 -60.53 41.67 30.68
N SER A 981 -61.26 42.67 30.19
CA SER A 981 -61.67 42.80 28.78
C SER A 981 -60.61 43.43 27.87
N TYR A 982 -59.54 44.01 28.43
CA TYR A 982 -58.47 44.62 27.65
C TYR A 982 -57.50 43.56 27.11
N VAL A 983 -57.30 43.55 25.79
CA VAL A 983 -56.32 42.71 25.10
C VAL A 983 -55.49 43.58 24.18
N SER A 984 -54.16 43.50 24.28
CA SER A 984 -53.25 44.21 23.39
C SER A 984 -52.04 43.35 23.06
N SER A 985 -51.53 43.48 21.84
CA SER A 985 -50.33 42.79 21.37
C SER A 985 -49.34 43.76 20.75
N ARG A 986 -48.05 43.44 20.84
CA ARG A 986 -46.93 44.20 20.26
C ARG A 986 -45.91 43.22 19.69
N ARG A 987 -45.19 43.65 18.67
CA ARG A 987 -44.13 42.89 17.98
C ARG A 987 -42.78 43.16 18.64
N MET A 988 -41.94 42.16 18.77
CA MET A 988 -40.54 42.28 19.21
C MET A 988 -39.62 41.42 18.32
N LEU A 989 -38.35 41.81 18.20
CA LEU A 989 -37.33 41.13 17.41
C LEU A 989 -36.19 40.67 18.32
N LEU A 990 -36.03 39.35 18.44
CA LEU A 990 -34.90 38.73 19.13
C LEU A 990 -33.78 38.52 18.11
N LEU A 991 -32.60 39.08 18.39
CA LEU A 991 -31.36 38.78 17.70
C LEU A 991 -30.50 37.92 18.64
N LYS A 992 -29.82 36.91 18.11
CA LYS A 992 -28.80 36.17 18.84
C LYS A 992 -27.44 36.57 18.31
#